data_AF-A0A6C2U001-F1
#
_entry.id   AF-A0A6C2U001-F1
#
_cell.length_a   1.000
_cell.length_b   1.000
_cell.length_c   1.000
_cell.angle_alpha   90.00
_cell.angle_beta   90.00
_cell.angle_gamma   90.00
#
_symmetry.space_group_name_H-M   'P 1'
#
loop_
_entity.id
_entity.type
_entity.pdbx_description
1 polymer ?
#
loop_
_entity_poly.entity_id
_entity_poly.type
_entity_poly.pdbx_seq_one_letter_code
_entity_poly.pdbx_strand_id
1 'polypeptide(L)'
;MRLKHFISTSIVAAMAAGIMPATAAIELLAGHHGNRTVGWDTNHVGVIAPLNGEANAGNYFSGTQLTRDGAETSTDLSWGTFGSDAPTSVDGIPGGSLNNRTTVFTQTVFMAVGNNSFGSNLVLNAVHFDINRGQTDVPAQFKLEYLGGDLGTPITVYELTVETNEFMSAGVDASGDFDDLDWTLATEGTQTGTAASPTFNAMGDVELAFGETAQFGLIVIGETNTSNSLNLDNFAITGEFVEAPLPPKNFVTGTRIDTDFAATDSPVYADGDLDGQNGWAAITNSGANAFNVDSTGDGFAETISVSNSFDTTLGNQVVFDDGDQWTTNGIGSQWSGTIAFSFQTGSGTNLVKSREIAAGVTNTIEVADLNNRRVLNLGLTTNPDSVFAQGELDDVNINFHINGGKGLAVTFGGAGFGDNQMNLVGRADLGWDPEWEASGEDGFATAGPDYDSDLMVCDYVIRKTTIADTYLAVVDVTVGGTTYQGKPILLEKLVPYASDGLKFALGHDHESDIDGTFSRVDVAIDSLSMTHAVSADPLALPPFNMAVDGGDLSALVSWEGAYEADSVELFRSEVDGAGPYTSLTNDLVFSYGDEGLTDKRTYFYTTIAHYSGGDSPRSEQAILRALGKTALMEWGHATDIVNAHLNYAGCNLRDPAAVATNGIANYVSDGFDDSLVEDAVVYNTNNYPLVYGIMQHNLPGGVIDQNTDRWSNVHKFRDDAAGDYIKIDALNAALDAYSALLWVEGASVDATAAQTTWEVDANNAWNGNGLRAAVRNGSTWYVSETTFNSGGTASIVDIASEKWAVLTPATLTSTSMMTVSGASFIIRTLDNITAVGAFGDTQTGAADKNLLYFGLLQKTALTAFEQWTDSQGIYNDDAGMADDPDSDDASNLEEWGLGGNPMNAADVGIKERYMDCDGASITYIYPRLKSADRPNYTVLETTDLVNIGWGDNESAYTITSGGDWPGRGVLFEAVTNVIPVDVDTKFLKLEISE
;
A
#
# COMPACT_ATOMS: atom_id res chain seq x y z
N MET A 1 10.66 -9.19 5.04
CA MET A 1 9.63 -8.92 4.01
C MET A 1 10.18 -8.18 2.78
N ARG A 2 10.98 -7.11 2.93
CA ARG A 2 11.54 -6.36 1.77
C ARG A 2 12.47 -7.15 0.83
N LEU A 3 13.16 -8.20 1.29
CA LEU A 3 14.04 -9.03 0.44
C LEU A 3 13.28 -10.03 -0.45
N LYS A 4 12.04 -10.41 -0.09
CA LYS A 4 11.20 -11.34 -0.89
C LYS A 4 10.51 -10.64 -2.06
N HIS A 5 10.15 -9.37 -1.88
CA HIS A 5 9.49 -8.56 -2.90
C HIS A 5 10.45 -8.15 -4.04
N PHE A 6 11.74 -7.97 -3.74
CA PHE A 6 12.77 -7.60 -4.72
C PHE A 6 13.15 -8.75 -5.67
N ILE A 7 13.05 -10.01 -5.20
CA ILE A 7 13.42 -11.19 -5.99
C ILE A 7 12.29 -11.57 -6.97
N SER A 8 11.01 -11.45 -6.58
CA SER A 8 9.90 -11.77 -7.49
C SER A 8 9.73 -10.74 -8.60
N THR A 9 9.86 -9.45 -8.30
CA THR A 9 9.77 -8.37 -9.29
C THR A 9 10.94 -8.40 -10.29
N SER A 10 12.16 -8.70 -9.84
CA SER A 10 13.33 -8.80 -10.72
C SER A 10 13.25 -10.01 -11.68
N ILE A 11 12.66 -11.12 -11.24
CA ILE A 11 12.48 -12.33 -12.06
C ILE A 11 11.35 -12.11 -13.09
N VAL A 12 10.25 -11.46 -12.69
CA VAL A 12 9.15 -11.12 -13.59
C VAL A 12 9.59 -10.08 -14.65
N ALA A 13 10.39 -9.08 -14.27
CA ALA A 13 10.96 -8.12 -15.21
C ALA A 13 11.95 -8.76 -16.20
N ALA A 14 12.75 -9.74 -15.77
CA ALA A 14 13.66 -10.48 -16.65
C ALA A 14 12.93 -11.44 -17.61
N MET A 15 11.77 -11.97 -17.23
CA MET A 15 10.87 -12.75 -18.10
C MET A 15 10.17 -11.86 -19.13
N ALA A 16 9.69 -10.67 -18.73
CA ALA A 16 9.06 -9.71 -19.64
C ALA A 16 10.05 -9.14 -20.68
N ALA A 17 11.33 -9.03 -20.32
CA ALA A 17 12.41 -8.59 -21.22
C ALA A 17 13.00 -9.72 -22.10
N GLY A 18 12.57 -10.97 -21.94
CA GLY A 18 13.04 -12.12 -22.75
C GLY A 18 14.47 -12.61 -22.43
N ILE A 19 15.01 -12.23 -21.28
CA ILE A 19 16.41 -12.49 -20.90
C ILE A 19 16.58 -13.88 -20.24
N MET A 20 15.50 -14.50 -19.77
CA MET A 20 15.51 -15.81 -19.11
C MET A 20 14.35 -16.71 -19.60
N PRO A 21 14.59 -18.01 -19.91
CA PRO A 21 13.54 -18.95 -20.31
C PRO A 21 12.69 -19.40 -19.11
N ALA A 22 11.37 -19.56 -19.33
CA ALA A 22 10.38 -19.79 -18.28
C ALA A 22 10.64 -21.02 -17.40
N THR A 23 11.29 -22.05 -17.95
CA THR A 23 11.68 -23.26 -17.24
C THR A 23 12.77 -23.06 -16.19
N ALA A 24 13.67 -22.08 -16.35
CA ALA A 24 14.71 -21.77 -15.37
C ALA A 24 14.19 -20.92 -14.19
N ALA A 25 13.10 -20.16 -14.39
CA ALA A 25 12.46 -19.37 -13.34
C ALA A 25 11.70 -20.24 -12.32
N ILE A 26 11.14 -21.37 -12.79
CA ILE A 26 10.37 -22.32 -11.95
C ILE A 26 11.30 -23.08 -10.98
N GLU A 27 12.51 -23.47 -11.41
CA GLU A 27 13.49 -24.13 -10.52
C GLU A 27 14.08 -23.18 -9.47
N LEU A 28 14.23 -21.88 -9.79
CA LEU A 28 14.78 -20.90 -8.85
C LEU A 28 13.77 -20.51 -7.74
N LEU A 29 12.46 -20.50 -8.03
CA LEU A 29 11.41 -20.27 -7.04
C LEU A 29 11.21 -21.48 -6.10
N ALA A 30 11.41 -22.70 -6.60
CA ALA A 30 11.22 -23.92 -5.80
C ALA A 30 12.31 -24.10 -4.71
N GLY A 31 13.52 -23.58 -4.92
CA GLY A 31 14.64 -23.75 -3.99
C GLY A 31 14.61 -22.92 -2.70
N HIS A 32 13.68 -21.96 -2.55
CA HIS A 32 13.71 -20.98 -1.44
C HIS A 32 12.58 -21.09 -0.42
N HIS A 33 11.69 -22.09 -0.54
CA HIS A 33 10.64 -22.36 0.44
C HIS A 33 11.08 -23.44 1.45
N GLY A 34 11.87 -23.03 2.42
CA GLY A 34 12.03 -23.78 3.67
C GLY A 34 10.78 -23.63 4.55
N ASN A 35 10.14 -24.76 4.85
CA ASN A 35 9.23 -25.04 5.97
C ASN A 35 8.27 -23.91 6.40
N ARG A 36 7.05 -23.89 5.84
CA ARG A 36 5.80 -23.55 6.54
C ARG A 36 4.62 -24.11 5.76
N THR A 37 3.86 -24.96 6.43
CA THR A 37 2.63 -25.59 5.98
C THR A 37 1.59 -24.51 5.64
N VAL A 38 1.24 -24.40 4.36
CA VAL A 38 -0.01 -23.78 3.90
C VAL A 38 -1.06 -24.88 4.01
N GLY A 39 -2.07 -24.66 4.84
CA GLY A 39 -3.22 -25.57 4.94
C GLY A 39 -4.02 -25.47 3.65
N TRP A 40 -3.78 -26.43 2.75
CA TRP A 40 -4.78 -26.79 1.76
C TRP A 40 -5.82 -27.63 2.50
N ASP A 41 -7.09 -27.29 2.31
CA ASP A 41 -8.20 -28.09 2.82
C ASP A 41 -8.15 -29.46 2.12
N THR A 42 -7.57 -30.45 2.80
CA THR A 42 -7.49 -31.80 2.29
C THR A 42 -8.83 -32.48 2.54
N ASN A 43 -9.61 -32.67 1.48
CA ASN A 43 -10.76 -33.57 1.46
C ASN A 43 -10.31 -34.96 1.98
N HIS A 44 -10.81 -35.35 3.16
CA HIS A 44 -10.40 -36.58 3.85
C HIS A 44 -11.28 -37.77 3.42
N VAL A 45 -10.67 -38.89 3.09
CA VAL A 45 -11.33 -40.21 3.03
C VAL A 45 -11.52 -40.72 4.45
N GLY A 46 -12.77 -40.93 4.88
CA GLY A 46 -13.09 -41.53 6.18
C GLY A 46 -13.21 -43.05 6.09
N VAL A 47 -12.27 -43.79 6.68
CA VAL A 47 -12.38 -45.26 6.83
C VAL A 47 -13.10 -45.58 8.15
N ILE A 48 -14.26 -46.25 8.09
CA ILE A 48 -14.99 -46.73 9.28
C ILE A 48 -14.57 -48.17 9.61
N ALA A 49 -14.18 -48.42 10.86
CA ALA A 49 -13.68 -49.69 11.40
C ALA A 49 -14.71 -50.86 11.35
N PRO A 50 -14.27 -52.14 11.39
CA PRO A 50 -15.15 -53.30 11.23
C PRO A 50 -16.08 -53.55 12.44
N LEU A 51 -17.35 -53.86 12.14
CA LEU A 51 -18.34 -54.41 13.07
C LEU A 51 -18.16 -55.94 13.16
N ASN A 52 -17.70 -56.45 14.31
CA ASN A 52 -17.59 -57.89 14.55
C ASN A 52 -18.85 -58.48 15.22
N GLY A 53 -19.38 -59.56 14.63
CA GLY A 53 -20.19 -60.58 15.32
C GLY A 53 -19.31 -61.78 15.68
N GLU A 54 -19.43 -62.26 16.91
CA GLU A 54 -18.51 -63.20 17.61
C GLU A 54 -18.30 -64.58 16.94
N ALA A 55 -17.05 -65.09 16.93
CA ALA A 55 -16.62 -66.21 17.79
C ALA A 55 -15.12 -66.59 17.59
N ASN A 56 -14.37 -66.50 18.71
CA ASN A 56 -13.07 -67.09 19.03
C ASN A 56 -11.75 -66.53 18.43
N ALA A 57 -10.95 -66.00 19.36
CA ALA A 57 -9.48 -65.89 19.44
C ALA A 57 -8.75 -64.79 18.63
N GLY A 58 -8.76 -63.58 19.20
CA GLY A 58 -7.56 -62.81 19.54
C GLY A 58 -6.65 -62.27 18.43
N ASN A 59 -6.92 -61.05 17.97
CA ASN A 59 -5.96 -59.94 17.91
C ASN A 59 -6.73 -58.62 17.69
N TYR A 60 -6.45 -57.63 18.54
CA TYR A 60 -7.02 -56.28 18.48
C TYR A 60 -6.25 -55.43 17.47
N PHE A 61 -6.92 -54.60 16.68
CA PHE A 61 -6.26 -53.51 15.93
C PHE A 61 -7.01 -52.19 16.17
N SER A 62 -6.27 -51.21 16.69
CA SER A 62 -6.68 -49.82 16.95
C SER A 62 -6.21 -48.90 15.83
N GLY A 63 -6.99 -47.84 15.59
CA GLY A 63 -6.91 -46.96 14.42
C GLY A 63 -5.56 -46.32 14.10
N THR A 64 -5.41 -45.93 12.84
CA THR A 64 -4.27 -45.15 12.34
C THR A 64 -4.79 -44.12 11.33
N GLN A 65 -4.38 -42.86 11.52
CA GLN A 65 -4.66 -41.72 10.64
C GLN A 65 -3.78 -41.76 9.38
N LEU A 66 -4.31 -41.25 8.26
CA LEU A 66 -3.60 -41.04 7.00
C LEU A 66 -2.66 -39.81 7.12
N THR A 67 -1.35 -40.00 6.93
CA THR A 67 -0.39 -38.90 6.72
C THR A 67 0.56 -39.22 5.57
N ARG A 68 0.88 -38.21 4.75
CA ARG A 68 1.93 -38.23 3.71
C ARG A 68 3.28 -38.62 4.32
N ASP A 69 3.83 -39.78 3.97
CA ASP A 69 5.18 -40.15 4.40
C ASP A 69 6.24 -39.45 3.54
N GLY A 70 7.24 -38.93 4.22
CA GLY A 70 8.47 -38.37 3.67
C GLY A 70 9.62 -39.01 4.43
N ALA A 71 10.09 -40.17 3.98
CA ALA A 71 11.29 -40.80 4.51
C ALA A 71 11.99 -41.69 3.46
N GLU A 72 13.12 -41.23 2.94
CA GLU A 72 14.05 -41.93 2.03
C GLU A 72 14.78 -43.15 2.65
N THR A 73 14.23 -43.89 3.62
CA THR A 73 14.93 -45.05 4.21
C THR A 73 14.11 -46.29 4.50
N SER A 74 12.88 -46.41 3.97
CA SER A 74 12.20 -47.70 3.94
C SER A 74 12.84 -48.58 2.86
N THR A 75 13.49 -49.66 3.27
CA THR A 75 13.96 -50.72 2.36
C THR A 75 12.82 -51.71 2.16
N ASP A 76 11.82 -51.29 1.40
CA ASP A 76 10.93 -52.23 0.74
C ASP A 76 11.08 -52.05 -0.77
N LEU A 77 11.54 -53.11 -1.42
CA LEU A 77 11.84 -53.17 -2.84
C LEU A 77 10.82 -54.11 -3.48
N SER A 78 9.54 -53.72 -3.50
CA SER A 78 8.57 -54.30 -4.42
C SER A 78 8.58 -53.46 -5.71
N TRP A 79 8.95 -54.12 -6.82
CA TRP A 79 9.02 -53.50 -8.15
C TRP A 79 7.62 -53.41 -8.74
N GLY A 80 6.87 -52.39 -8.30
CA GLY A 80 5.53 -52.06 -8.78
C GLY A 80 5.08 -50.74 -8.18
N THR A 81 5.70 -49.63 -8.57
CA THR A 81 5.20 -48.31 -8.17
C THR A 81 3.91 -48.07 -8.93
N PHE A 82 2.76 -48.03 -8.23
CA PHE A 82 1.57 -47.37 -8.77
C PHE A 82 1.99 -45.97 -9.22
N GLY A 83 1.77 -45.67 -10.50
CA GLY A 83 2.26 -44.46 -11.17
C GLY A 83 2.02 -43.21 -10.31
N SER A 84 3.01 -42.32 -10.30
CA SER A 84 3.21 -41.21 -9.36
C SER A 84 2.13 -40.11 -9.30
N ASP A 85 0.94 -40.34 -9.85
CA ASP A 85 -0.15 -39.35 -9.91
C ASP A 85 -1.47 -39.83 -9.24
N ALA A 86 -1.46 -40.93 -8.46
CA ALA A 86 -2.65 -41.41 -7.73
C ALA A 86 -2.72 -40.88 -6.28
N PRO A 87 -3.92 -40.53 -5.73
CA PRO A 87 -4.06 -40.10 -4.35
C PRO A 87 -4.03 -41.29 -3.37
N THR A 88 -3.05 -41.27 -2.47
CA THR A 88 -2.90 -42.04 -1.20
C THR A 88 -3.20 -43.55 -1.23
N SER A 89 -2.15 -44.38 -1.20
CA SER A 89 -2.26 -45.79 -0.81
C SER A 89 -2.38 -45.96 0.71
N VAL A 90 -3.09 -46.99 1.16
CA VAL A 90 -3.06 -47.45 2.55
C VAL A 90 -1.94 -48.47 2.68
N ASP A 91 -0.80 -48.04 3.17
CA ASP A 91 0.32 -48.92 3.50
C ASP A 91 0.23 -49.27 5.00
N GLY A 92 -0.45 -50.37 5.33
CA GLY A 92 -0.83 -50.61 6.73
C GLY A 92 -1.62 -51.86 7.09
N ILE A 93 -1.71 -52.88 6.23
CA ILE A 93 -2.08 -54.22 6.72
C ILE A 93 -0.75 -54.94 7.01
N PRO A 94 -0.32 -55.11 8.27
CA PRO A 94 0.91 -55.85 8.54
C PRO A 94 0.73 -57.28 8.01
N GLY A 95 1.60 -57.69 7.08
CA GLY A 95 1.58 -59.01 6.45
C GLY A 95 1.30 -60.13 7.45
N GLY A 96 0.05 -60.60 7.46
CA GLY A 96 -0.38 -61.70 8.30
C GLY A 96 0.04 -63.01 7.64
N SER A 97 1.16 -63.60 8.04
CA SER A 97 1.51 -64.96 7.61
C SER A 97 0.47 -65.95 8.11
N LEU A 98 -0.38 -66.45 7.20
CA LEU A 98 -1.48 -67.35 7.50
C LEU A 98 -0.99 -68.79 7.53
N ASN A 99 -0.64 -69.29 8.72
CA ASN A 99 -0.35 -70.70 8.96
C ASN A 99 -1.58 -71.39 9.56
N ASN A 100 -2.54 -71.84 8.73
CA ASN A 100 -3.65 -72.65 9.23
C ASN A 100 -3.72 -74.04 8.56
N ARG A 101 -3.59 -75.10 9.36
CA ARG A 101 -3.55 -76.51 8.92
C ARG A 101 -4.95 -77.15 8.86
N THR A 102 -5.83 -76.64 8.03
CA THR A 102 -7.15 -77.26 7.73
C THR A 102 -7.47 -77.24 6.24
N THR A 103 -8.33 -78.17 5.79
CA THR A 103 -8.42 -78.71 4.41
C THR A 103 -9.03 -77.83 3.31
N VAL A 104 -9.47 -76.59 3.61
CA VAL A 104 -9.79 -75.49 2.68
C VAL A 104 -9.68 -74.22 3.53
N PHE A 105 -9.10 -73.14 3.01
CA PHE A 105 -9.17 -71.83 3.69
C PHE A 105 -9.93 -70.83 2.83
N THR A 106 -10.89 -70.16 3.44
CA THR A 106 -11.60 -69.00 2.89
C THR A 106 -11.25 -67.81 3.77
N GLN A 107 -10.73 -66.75 3.17
CA GLN A 107 -10.50 -65.48 3.84
C GLN A 107 -11.33 -64.40 3.15
N THR A 108 -11.98 -63.54 3.93
CA THR A 108 -12.71 -62.39 3.42
C THR A 108 -12.14 -61.13 4.05
N VAL A 109 -11.77 -60.16 3.22
CA VAL A 109 -11.38 -58.81 3.62
C VAL A 109 -12.53 -57.87 3.27
N PHE A 110 -12.99 -57.09 4.25
CA PHE A 110 -14.07 -56.13 4.07
C PHE A 110 -13.52 -54.72 3.99
N MET A 111 -14.06 -53.91 3.08
CA MET A 111 -13.74 -52.49 2.94
C MET A 111 -15.03 -51.67 2.80
N ALA A 112 -15.07 -50.51 3.44
CA ALA A 112 -16.13 -49.53 3.25
C ALA A 112 -15.53 -48.23 2.70
N VAL A 113 -16.17 -47.67 1.68
CA VAL A 113 -15.81 -46.40 1.03
C VAL A 113 -16.98 -45.45 1.21
N GLY A 114 -16.72 -44.18 1.51
CA GLY A 114 -17.75 -43.15 1.59
C GLY A 114 -17.26 -41.83 1.03
N ASN A 115 -18.15 -41.08 0.39
CA ASN A 115 -17.84 -39.74 -0.10
C ASN A 115 -18.24 -38.69 0.94
N ASN A 116 -17.24 -37.98 1.49
CA ASN A 116 -17.45 -36.89 2.44
C ASN A 116 -17.07 -35.51 1.85
N SER A 117 -16.85 -35.41 0.54
CA SER A 117 -16.51 -34.15 -0.12
C SER A 117 -17.76 -33.47 -0.66
N PHE A 118 -18.06 -32.27 -0.15
CA PHE A 118 -19.21 -31.48 -0.59
C PHE A 118 -18.97 -30.93 -2.00
N GLY A 119 -19.99 -30.96 -2.86
CA GLY A 119 -19.91 -30.43 -4.23
C GLY A 119 -19.24 -31.34 -5.27
N SER A 120 -18.84 -32.56 -4.91
CA SER A 120 -18.25 -33.53 -5.85
C SER A 120 -18.83 -34.94 -5.66
N ASN A 121 -18.87 -35.71 -6.75
CA ASN A 121 -19.13 -37.16 -6.74
C ASN A 121 -17.78 -37.89 -6.70
N LEU A 122 -17.69 -38.98 -5.93
CA LEU A 122 -16.54 -39.89 -5.95
C LEU A 122 -16.84 -41.03 -6.93
N VAL A 123 -16.13 -41.06 -8.06
CA VAL A 123 -16.26 -42.11 -9.08
C VAL A 123 -15.25 -43.22 -8.77
N LEU A 124 -15.71 -44.43 -8.45
CA LEU A 124 -14.85 -45.58 -8.17
C LEU A 124 -14.38 -46.24 -9.47
N ASN A 125 -13.06 -46.30 -9.65
CA ASN A 125 -12.44 -46.70 -10.91
C ASN A 125 -12.00 -48.18 -10.89
N ALA A 126 -11.22 -48.57 -9.88
CA ALA A 126 -10.58 -49.88 -9.86
C ALA A 126 -10.31 -50.39 -8.43
N VAL A 127 -9.93 -51.67 -8.37
CA VAL A 127 -9.51 -52.41 -7.19
C VAL A 127 -8.16 -53.03 -7.49
N HIS A 128 -7.22 -52.85 -6.57
CA HIS A 128 -5.84 -53.30 -6.67
C HIS A 128 -5.50 -54.18 -5.48
N PHE A 129 -4.76 -55.25 -5.68
CA PHE A 129 -4.20 -56.06 -4.60
C PHE A 129 -3.03 -56.91 -5.07
N ASP A 130 -2.13 -57.20 -4.13
CA ASP A 130 -0.94 -57.98 -4.39
C ASP A 130 -1.08 -59.35 -3.72
N ILE A 131 -0.57 -60.38 -4.39
CA ILE A 131 -0.53 -61.73 -3.81
C ILE A 131 0.88 -62.31 -3.85
N ASN A 132 1.36 -62.81 -2.72
CA ASN A 132 2.59 -63.61 -2.67
C ASN A 132 2.26 -65.10 -2.64
N ARG A 133 2.87 -65.86 -3.55
CA ARG A 133 2.70 -67.31 -3.66
C ARG A 133 4.03 -68.05 -3.55
N GLY A 134 4.12 -68.99 -2.61
CA GLY A 134 5.24 -69.93 -2.51
C GLY A 134 5.25 -70.98 -3.64
N GLN A 135 6.45 -71.36 -4.11
CA GLN A 135 6.78 -72.04 -5.38
C GLN A 135 6.12 -73.40 -5.73
N THR A 136 5.15 -73.95 -5.01
CA THR A 136 4.51 -75.24 -5.43
C THR A 136 3.03 -75.37 -5.05
N ASP A 137 2.16 -75.34 -6.07
CA ASP A 137 0.80 -75.91 -6.18
C ASP A 137 -0.27 -75.54 -5.14
N VAL A 138 -1.21 -74.64 -5.52
CA VAL A 138 -2.69 -74.79 -5.35
C VAL A 138 -3.47 -73.79 -6.27
N PRO A 139 -4.56 -74.17 -6.96
CA PRO A 139 -5.54 -73.22 -7.49
C PRO A 139 -6.13 -72.33 -6.38
N ALA A 140 -6.29 -71.03 -6.64
CA ALA A 140 -7.11 -70.18 -5.76
C ALA A 140 -8.19 -69.47 -6.57
N GLN A 141 -9.34 -69.32 -5.94
CA GLN A 141 -10.44 -68.51 -6.44
C GLN A 141 -10.46 -67.18 -5.70
N PHE A 142 -10.52 -66.09 -6.45
CA PHE A 142 -10.65 -64.74 -5.95
C PHE A 142 -12.04 -64.21 -6.34
N LYS A 143 -12.76 -63.63 -5.39
CA LYS A 143 -14.03 -62.96 -5.64
C LYS A 143 -14.01 -61.56 -5.07
N LEU A 144 -14.42 -60.58 -5.86
CA LEU A 144 -14.80 -59.27 -5.32
C LEU A 144 -16.32 -59.22 -5.27
N GLU A 145 -16.86 -59.10 -4.08
CA GLU A 145 -18.30 -58.91 -3.84
C GLU A 145 -18.58 -57.48 -3.45
N TYR A 146 -19.53 -56.86 -4.11
CA TYR A 146 -20.20 -55.68 -3.58
C TYR A 146 -21.27 -56.15 -2.60
N LEU A 147 -21.17 -55.72 -1.35
CA LEU A 147 -21.95 -56.25 -0.22
C LEU A 147 -23.15 -55.36 0.14
N GLY A 148 -23.13 -54.09 -0.26
CA GLY A 148 -24.22 -53.13 -0.03
C GLY A 148 -23.74 -51.67 0.05
N GLY A 149 -24.70 -50.75 0.17
CA GLY A 149 -24.48 -49.30 0.09
C GLY A 149 -25.32 -48.68 -1.03
N ASP A 150 -24.86 -47.56 -1.58
CA ASP A 150 -25.61 -46.72 -2.51
C ASP A 150 -25.32 -47.02 -3.99
N LEU A 151 -24.30 -47.83 -4.30
CA LEU A 151 -23.93 -48.25 -5.68
C LEU A 151 -24.85 -49.35 -6.28
N GLY A 152 -25.90 -49.74 -5.57
CA GLY A 152 -26.94 -50.66 -6.06
C GLY A 152 -27.15 -51.91 -5.21
N THR A 153 -27.54 -53.02 -5.85
CA THR A 153 -27.79 -54.28 -5.15
C THR A 153 -26.54 -55.13 -5.01
N PRO A 154 -26.35 -55.87 -3.89
CA PRO A 154 -25.18 -56.74 -3.70
C PRO A 154 -24.97 -57.72 -4.85
N ILE A 155 -23.73 -57.83 -5.33
CA ILE A 155 -23.36 -58.65 -6.49
C ILE A 155 -21.90 -59.10 -6.40
N THR A 156 -21.58 -60.27 -6.95
CA THR A 156 -20.19 -60.66 -7.20
C THR A 156 -19.70 -59.91 -8.44
N VAL A 157 -18.92 -58.85 -8.23
CA VAL A 157 -18.39 -57.98 -9.29
C VAL A 157 -17.35 -58.73 -10.13
N TYR A 158 -16.45 -59.45 -9.47
CA TYR A 158 -15.44 -60.29 -10.10
C TYR A 158 -15.38 -61.67 -9.48
N GLU A 159 -15.21 -62.69 -10.32
CA GLU A 159 -14.85 -64.06 -9.91
C GLU A 159 -13.78 -64.60 -10.85
N LEU A 160 -12.58 -64.87 -10.31
CA LEU A 160 -11.43 -65.37 -11.04
C LEU A 160 -10.92 -66.66 -10.39
N THR A 161 -10.72 -67.70 -11.19
CA THR A 161 -10.04 -68.93 -10.75
C THR A 161 -8.69 -69.00 -11.44
N VAL A 162 -7.62 -69.01 -10.64
CA VAL A 162 -6.25 -69.08 -11.15
C VAL A 162 -5.74 -70.51 -11.04
N GLU A 163 -5.46 -71.16 -12.18
CA GLU A 163 -4.81 -72.48 -12.20
C GLU A 163 -3.28 -72.38 -11.96
N THR A 164 -2.68 -73.49 -11.53
CA THR A 164 -1.35 -73.57 -10.89
C THR A 164 -0.15 -73.06 -11.69
N ASN A 165 -0.30 -72.74 -12.98
CA ASN A 165 0.83 -72.41 -13.87
C ASN A 165 0.68 -71.08 -14.62
N GLU A 166 -0.38 -70.29 -14.38
CA GLU A 166 -0.72 -69.16 -15.28
C GLU A 166 -0.05 -67.82 -14.93
N PHE A 167 0.51 -67.66 -13.74
CA PHE A 167 1.16 -66.40 -13.31
C PHE A 167 2.69 -66.49 -13.15
N MET A 168 3.30 -67.66 -13.31
CA MET A 168 4.75 -67.76 -13.28
C MET A 168 5.32 -67.38 -14.65
N SER A 169 5.84 -66.14 -14.77
CA SER A 169 6.73 -65.83 -15.89
C SER A 169 7.89 -66.83 -15.86
N ALA A 170 8.11 -67.52 -16.97
CA ALA A 170 9.08 -68.61 -17.04
C ALA A 170 10.51 -68.05 -16.89
N GLY A 171 11.02 -67.95 -15.67
CA GLY A 171 12.44 -67.64 -15.43
C GLY A 171 12.86 -66.90 -14.15
N VAL A 172 12.01 -66.68 -13.15
CA VAL A 172 12.38 -65.88 -11.96
C VAL A 172 12.60 -66.75 -10.71
N ASP A 173 13.67 -66.42 -9.98
CA ASP A 173 14.32 -67.21 -8.94
C ASP A 173 13.51 -67.26 -7.62
N ALA A 174 13.87 -68.18 -6.72
CA ALA A 174 13.11 -68.56 -5.53
C ALA A 174 12.99 -67.52 -4.37
N SER A 175 12.80 -66.23 -4.66
CA SER A 175 12.67 -65.16 -3.67
C SER A 175 11.30 -64.46 -3.72
N GLY A 176 10.23 -65.16 -3.32
CA GLY A 176 8.98 -64.56 -2.82
C GLY A 176 8.43 -63.31 -3.52
N ASP A 177 8.37 -63.28 -4.85
CA ASP A 177 7.78 -62.17 -5.61
C ASP A 177 6.24 -62.14 -5.43
N PHE A 178 5.69 -60.92 -5.41
CA PHE A 178 4.25 -60.64 -5.42
C PHE A 178 3.77 -60.47 -6.87
N ASP A 179 2.59 -60.99 -7.18
CA ASP A 179 1.88 -60.71 -8.43
C ASP A 179 0.81 -59.64 -8.17
N ASP A 180 0.83 -58.57 -8.99
CA ASP A 180 -0.14 -57.46 -8.90
C ASP A 180 -1.41 -57.81 -9.70
N LEU A 181 -2.59 -57.63 -9.07
CA LEU A 181 -3.89 -57.78 -9.73
C LEU A 181 -4.69 -56.49 -9.73
N ASP A 182 -5.02 -56.02 -10.94
CA ASP A 182 -5.81 -54.81 -11.17
C ASP A 182 -7.16 -55.15 -11.81
N TRP A 183 -8.26 -54.82 -11.13
CA TRP A 183 -9.63 -55.03 -11.60
C TRP A 183 -10.39 -53.71 -11.70
N THR A 184 -11.04 -53.43 -12.83
CA THR A 184 -11.81 -52.19 -13.05
C THR A 184 -13.29 -52.35 -12.69
N LEU A 185 -13.87 -51.42 -11.96
CA LEU A 185 -15.25 -51.59 -11.44
C LEU A 185 -16.35 -51.39 -12.50
N ALA A 186 -16.05 -50.64 -13.57
CA ALA A 186 -17.02 -50.23 -14.59
C ALA A 186 -17.03 -51.09 -15.87
N THR A 187 -15.90 -51.70 -16.24
CA THR A 187 -15.76 -52.51 -17.47
C THR A 187 -14.89 -53.74 -17.22
N GLU A 188 -14.95 -54.76 -18.08
CA GLU A 188 -14.06 -55.92 -17.97
C GLU A 188 -12.61 -55.47 -18.26
N GLY A 189 -11.82 -55.30 -17.19
CA GLY A 189 -10.43 -54.83 -17.28
C GLY A 189 -9.53 -55.76 -18.10
N THR A 190 -8.51 -55.17 -18.74
CA THR A 190 -7.43 -55.92 -19.38
C THR A 190 -6.52 -56.54 -18.32
N GLN A 191 -6.63 -57.86 -18.11
CA GLN A 191 -5.64 -58.57 -17.29
C GLN A 191 -4.31 -58.71 -18.06
N THR A 192 -3.19 -58.41 -17.41
CA THR A 192 -1.85 -58.72 -17.92
C THR A 192 -1.52 -60.18 -17.62
N GLY A 193 -1.93 -61.10 -18.49
CA GLY A 193 -1.58 -62.52 -18.37
C GLY A 193 -2.52 -63.44 -19.18
N THR A 194 -2.09 -64.68 -19.44
CA THR A 194 -2.86 -65.69 -20.20
C THR A 194 -3.87 -66.47 -19.34
N ALA A 195 -4.37 -65.89 -18.25
CA ALA A 195 -5.31 -66.55 -17.35
C ALA A 195 -6.69 -66.76 -17.97
N ALA A 196 -7.46 -67.71 -17.44
CA ALA A 196 -8.89 -67.85 -17.76
C ALA A 196 -9.63 -66.51 -17.54
N SER A 197 -10.46 -66.08 -18.49
CA SER A 197 -11.21 -64.81 -18.40
C SER A 197 -12.03 -64.75 -17.11
N PRO A 198 -11.88 -63.71 -16.27
CA PRO A 198 -12.68 -63.55 -15.07
C PRO A 198 -14.17 -63.48 -15.46
N THR A 199 -15.04 -63.97 -14.59
CA THR A 199 -16.47 -63.60 -14.70
C THR A 199 -16.61 -62.21 -14.10
N PHE A 200 -16.90 -61.22 -14.96
CA PHE A 200 -17.18 -59.85 -14.54
C PHE A 200 -18.68 -59.56 -14.61
N ASN A 201 -19.25 -59.05 -13.52
CA ASN A 201 -20.58 -58.47 -13.51
C ASN A 201 -20.46 -56.98 -13.21
N ALA A 202 -20.75 -56.14 -14.21
CA ALA A 202 -20.71 -54.69 -14.04
C ALA A 202 -21.66 -54.25 -12.93
N MET A 203 -21.18 -53.33 -12.08
CA MET A 203 -22.05 -52.67 -11.11
C MET A 203 -23.02 -51.73 -11.83
N GLY A 204 -24.20 -51.52 -11.25
CA GLY A 204 -25.22 -50.63 -11.82
C GLY A 204 -24.84 -49.16 -11.73
N ASP A 205 -23.99 -48.83 -10.76
CA ASP A 205 -23.44 -47.51 -10.50
C ASP A 205 -22.01 -47.67 -9.95
N VAL A 206 -21.18 -46.66 -10.15
CA VAL A 206 -19.82 -46.55 -9.59
C VAL A 206 -19.59 -45.16 -8.95
N GLU A 207 -20.57 -44.28 -8.96
CA GLU A 207 -20.48 -42.93 -8.38
C GLU A 207 -21.11 -42.89 -6.98
N LEU A 208 -20.41 -42.30 -6.01
CA LEU A 208 -20.93 -41.99 -4.69
C LEU A 208 -21.11 -40.47 -4.57
N ALA A 209 -22.33 -39.99 -4.38
CA ALA A 209 -22.62 -38.60 -4.02
C ALA A 209 -22.22 -38.28 -2.58
N PHE A 210 -22.19 -36.99 -2.21
CA PHE A 210 -21.87 -36.57 -0.84
C PHE A 210 -22.77 -37.27 0.20
N GLY A 211 -22.15 -37.94 1.17
CA GLY A 211 -22.81 -38.72 2.23
C GLY A 211 -23.13 -40.16 1.88
N GLU A 212 -22.91 -40.60 0.63
CA GLU A 212 -23.14 -41.97 0.19
C GLU A 212 -21.97 -42.90 0.53
N THR A 213 -22.25 -44.20 0.67
CA THR A 213 -21.29 -45.24 1.06
C THR A 213 -21.40 -46.51 0.24
N ALA A 214 -20.30 -47.27 0.14
CA ALA A 214 -20.21 -48.55 -0.53
C ALA A 214 -19.40 -49.54 0.31
N GLN A 215 -19.82 -50.81 0.34
CA GLN A 215 -19.10 -51.89 1.04
C GLN A 215 -18.71 -53.00 0.07
N PHE A 216 -17.45 -53.41 0.13
CA PHE A 216 -16.86 -54.46 -0.70
C PHE A 216 -16.25 -55.57 0.17
N GLY A 217 -16.28 -56.79 -0.35
CA GLY A 217 -15.65 -57.98 0.23
C GLY A 217 -14.75 -58.66 -0.79
N LEU A 218 -13.43 -58.68 -0.54
CA LEU A 218 -12.51 -59.53 -1.30
C LEU A 218 -12.43 -60.90 -0.62
N ILE A 219 -12.89 -61.93 -1.32
CA ILE A 219 -12.89 -63.31 -0.85
C ILE A 219 -11.82 -64.11 -1.58
N VAL A 220 -10.91 -64.72 -0.82
CA VAL A 220 -9.85 -65.58 -1.33
C VAL A 220 -10.09 -67.00 -0.84
N ILE A 221 -10.19 -67.96 -1.76
CA ILE A 221 -10.47 -69.37 -1.49
C ILE A 221 -9.33 -70.22 -2.05
N GLY A 222 -8.57 -70.88 -1.16
CA GLY A 222 -7.50 -71.79 -1.55
C GLY A 222 -7.84 -73.27 -1.26
N GLU A 223 -7.49 -74.17 -2.17
CA GLU A 223 -7.42 -75.63 -1.91
C GLU A 223 -6.08 -76.00 -1.20
N THR A 224 -5.80 -77.23 -0.78
CA THR A 224 -4.57 -77.53 0.02
C THR A 224 -3.56 -78.47 -0.64
N ASN A 225 -2.29 -78.06 -0.60
CA ASN A 225 -1.13 -78.92 -0.34
C ASN A 225 -0.45 -78.43 0.96
N THR A 226 -0.02 -79.34 1.84
CA THR A 226 0.21 -79.11 3.29
C THR A 226 1.45 -78.29 3.69
N SER A 227 1.90 -77.31 2.88
CA SER A 227 3.18 -76.62 3.14
C SER A 227 3.25 -75.13 2.83
N ASN A 228 2.29 -74.50 2.13
CA ASN A 228 2.49 -73.16 1.57
C ASN A 228 1.45 -72.13 2.06
N SER A 229 1.92 -70.91 2.36
CA SER A 229 1.12 -69.73 2.74
C SER A 229 0.77 -68.89 1.51
N LEU A 230 -0.49 -68.50 1.35
CA LEU A 230 -0.92 -67.42 0.46
C LEU A 230 -1.00 -66.14 1.29
N ASN A 231 -0.26 -65.10 0.91
CA ASN A 231 -0.33 -63.80 1.58
C ASN A 231 -0.98 -62.80 0.63
N LEU A 232 -2.03 -62.12 1.10
CA LEU A 232 -2.60 -60.95 0.45
C LEU A 232 -1.91 -59.72 1.03
N ASP A 233 -1.51 -58.80 0.16
CA ASP A 233 -0.94 -57.51 0.54
C ASP A 233 -1.59 -56.38 -0.30
N ASN A 234 -1.47 -55.14 0.17
CA ASN A 234 -1.86 -53.92 -0.58
C ASN A 234 -3.25 -53.92 -1.24
N PHE A 235 -4.31 -54.35 -0.53
CA PHE A 235 -5.68 -54.23 -1.04
C PHE A 235 -6.18 -52.77 -1.00
N ALA A 236 -6.44 -52.19 -2.18
CA ALA A 236 -6.91 -50.81 -2.35
C ALA A 236 -8.09 -50.71 -3.33
N ILE A 237 -8.95 -49.71 -3.13
CA ILE A 237 -9.94 -49.25 -4.10
C ILE A 237 -9.55 -47.83 -4.51
N THR A 238 -9.52 -47.54 -5.81
CA THR A 238 -9.16 -46.23 -6.36
C THR A 238 -10.38 -45.54 -6.98
N GLY A 239 -10.39 -44.21 -6.93
CA GLY A 239 -11.45 -43.38 -7.51
C GLY A 239 -11.00 -41.93 -7.71
N GLU A 240 -11.81 -41.14 -8.39
CA GLU A 240 -11.57 -39.72 -8.66
C GLU A 240 -12.78 -38.88 -8.25
N PHE A 241 -12.54 -37.67 -7.73
CA PHE A 241 -13.60 -36.71 -7.47
C PHE A 241 -13.94 -35.96 -8.75
N VAL A 242 -15.20 -36.06 -9.17
CA VAL A 242 -15.74 -35.32 -10.31
C VAL A 242 -16.73 -34.29 -9.79
N GLU A 243 -16.61 -33.05 -10.24
CA GLU A 243 -17.52 -31.97 -9.86
C GLU A 243 -18.96 -32.35 -10.26
N ALA A 244 -19.87 -32.33 -9.28
CA ALA A 244 -21.27 -32.63 -9.58
C ALA A 244 -21.81 -31.52 -10.51
N PRO A 245 -22.56 -31.84 -11.58
CA PRO A 245 -23.11 -30.82 -12.46
C PRO A 245 -24.08 -29.94 -11.65
N LEU A 246 -23.65 -28.72 -11.33
CA LEU A 246 -24.51 -27.73 -10.69
C LEU A 246 -25.70 -27.43 -11.63
N PRO A 247 -26.91 -27.26 -11.09
CA PRO A 247 -28.01 -26.73 -11.89
C PRO A 247 -27.57 -25.40 -12.54
N PRO A 248 -27.95 -25.14 -13.79
CA PRO A 248 -27.52 -23.93 -14.49
C PRO A 248 -28.01 -22.68 -13.75
N LYS A 249 -27.08 -21.77 -13.44
CA LYS A 249 -27.38 -20.48 -12.80
C LYS A 249 -28.30 -19.65 -13.70
N ASN A 250 -29.39 -19.14 -13.14
CA ASN A 250 -30.31 -18.24 -13.84
C ASN A 250 -29.86 -16.79 -13.68
N PHE A 251 -29.37 -16.19 -14.77
CA PHE A 251 -28.81 -14.85 -14.72
C PHE A 251 -29.82 -13.73 -14.97
N VAL A 252 -29.73 -12.65 -14.19
CA VAL A 252 -30.64 -11.50 -14.22
C VAL A 252 -29.93 -10.14 -14.19
N THR A 253 -30.64 -9.12 -14.68
CA THR A 253 -30.16 -7.74 -14.86
C THR A 253 -31.27 -6.74 -14.51
N GLY A 254 -30.93 -5.46 -14.41
CA GLY A 254 -31.87 -4.37 -14.07
C GLY A 254 -32.00 -4.17 -12.56
N THR A 255 -33.02 -3.42 -12.14
CA THR A 255 -33.33 -3.19 -10.73
C THR A 255 -33.77 -4.51 -10.09
N ARG A 256 -33.09 -4.87 -9.00
CA ARG A 256 -33.28 -6.14 -8.28
C ARG A 256 -33.84 -5.93 -6.89
N ILE A 257 -33.41 -4.86 -6.24
CA ILE A 257 -33.88 -4.44 -4.93
C ILE A 257 -34.28 -2.97 -5.07
N ASP A 258 -35.46 -2.63 -4.56
CA ASP A 258 -35.98 -1.27 -4.44
C ASP A 258 -37.07 -1.35 -3.37
N THR A 259 -36.71 -1.05 -2.13
CA THR A 259 -37.52 -1.33 -0.95
C THR A 259 -37.38 -0.21 0.07
N ASP A 260 -38.50 0.22 0.64
CA ASP A 260 -38.57 0.96 1.91
C ASP A 260 -38.99 0.02 3.06
N PHE A 261 -39.19 -1.27 2.77
CA PHE A 261 -39.62 -2.29 3.72
C PHE A 261 -41.04 -2.07 4.25
N ALA A 262 -41.80 -1.15 3.66
CA ALA A 262 -43.16 -0.87 4.07
C ALA A 262 -44.14 -1.94 3.56
N ALA A 263 -45.31 -1.98 4.19
CA ALA A 263 -46.43 -2.81 3.71
C ALA A 263 -46.97 -2.37 2.33
N THR A 264 -46.47 -1.26 1.75
CA THR A 264 -46.80 -0.79 0.40
C THR A 264 -45.91 -1.35 -0.70
N ASP A 265 -44.79 -2.00 -0.35
CA ASP A 265 -43.89 -2.63 -1.31
C ASP A 265 -44.57 -3.78 -2.08
N SER A 266 -43.99 -4.12 -3.24
CA SER A 266 -44.48 -5.21 -4.08
C SER A 266 -43.36 -6.16 -4.48
N PRO A 267 -43.30 -7.38 -3.90
CA PRO A 267 -44.24 -7.95 -2.94
C PRO A 267 -44.16 -7.29 -1.55
N VAL A 268 -45.23 -7.41 -0.75
CA VAL A 268 -45.36 -6.70 0.55
C VAL A 268 -44.41 -7.30 1.59
N TYR A 269 -43.79 -6.45 2.40
CA TYR A 269 -43.10 -6.90 3.62
C TYR A 269 -44.08 -7.03 4.79
N ALA A 270 -43.71 -7.86 5.76
CA ALA A 270 -44.46 -8.07 6.99
C ALA A 270 -43.54 -7.91 8.21
N ASP A 271 -44.11 -7.48 9.34
CA ASP A 271 -43.38 -7.35 10.60
C ASP A 271 -42.74 -8.70 10.99
N GLY A 272 -41.43 -8.72 11.26
CA GLY A 272 -40.69 -9.92 11.62
C GLY A 272 -39.34 -10.07 10.91
N ASP A 273 -38.74 -11.25 11.01
CA ASP A 273 -37.45 -11.58 10.38
C ASP A 273 -37.48 -11.35 8.87
N LEU A 274 -36.47 -10.66 8.34
CA LEU A 274 -36.30 -10.44 6.90
C LEU A 274 -36.06 -11.74 6.13
N ASP A 275 -35.50 -12.78 6.78
CA ASP A 275 -35.31 -14.10 6.19
C ASP A 275 -36.63 -14.69 5.67
N GLY A 276 -36.63 -15.15 4.42
CA GLY A 276 -37.78 -15.71 3.72
C GLY A 276 -38.77 -14.68 3.17
N GLN A 277 -38.50 -13.37 3.30
CA GLN A 277 -39.34 -12.31 2.74
C GLN A 277 -38.76 -11.77 1.43
N ASN A 278 -39.60 -11.67 0.39
CA ASN A 278 -39.32 -10.93 -0.86
C ASN A 278 -37.96 -11.23 -1.52
N GLY A 279 -37.48 -12.47 -1.42
CA GLY A 279 -36.21 -12.91 -2.00
C GLY A 279 -35.03 -12.83 -1.05
N TRP A 280 -35.18 -12.39 0.19
CA TRP A 280 -34.13 -12.50 1.21
C TRP A 280 -34.09 -13.91 1.80
N ALA A 281 -32.87 -14.42 2.01
CA ALA A 281 -32.59 -15.67 2.68
C ALA A 281 -31.44 -15.49 3.67
N ALA A 282 -31.50 -16.12 4.84
CA ALA A 282 -30.40 -16.15 5.79
C ALA A 282 -29.17 -16.85 5.19
N ILE A 283 -27.98 -16.33 5.47
CA ILE A 283 -26.72 -17.00 5.12
C ILE A 283 -26.52 -18.19 6.07
N THR A 284 -26.29 -19.39 5.51
CA THR A 284 -26.31 -20.68 6.24
C THR A 284 -25.37 -20.69 7.47
N ASN A 285 -24.19 -20.08 7.35
CA ASN A 285 -23.21 -20.01 8.42
C ASN A 285 -23.17 -18.64 9.12
N SER A 286 -24.33 -17.99 9.31
CA SER A 286 -24.44 -16.74 10.07
C SER A 286 -25.46 -16.86 11.21
N GLY A 287 -25.49 -15.85 12.09
CA GLY A 287 -26.50 -15.71 13.14
C GLY A 287 -27.91 -15.53 12.56
N ALA A 288 -28.90 -16.13 13.20
CA ALA A 288 -30.30 -16.06 12.78
C ALA A 288 -30.90 -14.65 12.96
N ASN A 289 -31.87 -14.27 12.13
CA ASN A 289 -32.59 -13.01 12.22
C ASN A 289 -31.67 -11.79 12.11
N ALA A 290 -31.15 -11.55 10.90
CA ALA A 290 -30.21 -10.47 10.62
C ALA A 290 -30.84 -9.09 10.78
N PHE A 291 -32.07 -8.94 10.29
CA PHE A 291 -32.83 -7.71 10.38
C PHE A 291 -34.28 -8.06 10.63
N ASN A 292 -34.89 -7.35 11.57
CA ASN A 292 -36.33 -7.42 11.79
C ASN A 292 -37.00 -6.24 11.09
N VAL A 293 -37.93 -6.55 10.21
CA VAL A 293 -38.74 -5.59 9.50
C VAL A 293 -39.85 -5.07 10.42
N ASP A 294 -40.01 -3.75 10.45
CA ASP A 294 -41.25 -3.08 10.86
C ASP A 294 -41.88 -2.50 9.60
N SER A 295 -42.96 -3.12 9.14
CA SER A 295 -43.64 -2.76 7.89
C SER A 295 -44.67 -1.64 8.08
N THR A 296 -44.81 -1.12 9.31
CA THR A 296 -45.80 -0.09 9.63
C THR A 296 -45.28 1.32 9.30
N GLY A 297 -46.18 2.21 8.90
CA GLY A 297 -45.79 3.58 8.52
C GLY A 297 -44.98 3.61 7.22
N ASP A 298 -43.79 4.20 7.29
CA ASP A 298 -42.86 4.34 6.16
C ASP A 298 -41.98 3.09 5.94
N GLY A 299 -42.03 2.10 6.85
CA GLY A 299 -41.24 0.86 6.74
C GLY A 299 -39.77 1.04 7.13
N PHE A 300 -39.17 0.03 7.77
CA PHE A 300 -37.72 -0.08 7.92
C PHE A 300 -37.31 -1.51 8.33
N ALA A 301 -36.03 -1.82 8.21
CA ALA A 301 -35.42 -3.05 8.71
C ALA A 301 -34.33 -2.72 9.75
N GLU A 302 -34.42 -3.26 10.97
CA GLU A 302 -33.54 -2.91 12.08
C GLU A 302 -32.88 -4.10 12.78
N THR A 303 -31.79 -3.84 13.51
CA THR A 303 -31.07 -4.87 14.30
C THR A 303 -31.35 -4.78 15.81
N ILE A 304 -31.91 -3.67 16.29
CA ILE A 304 -32.05 -3.43 17.74
C ILE A 304 -33.02 -4.41 18.42
N SER A 305 -34.16 -4.74 17.79
CA SER A 305 -35.15 -5.68 18.34
C SER A 305 -34.69 -7.14 18.31
N VAL A 306 -33.65 -7.47 17.57
CA VAL A 306 -33.07 -8.82 17.44
C VAL A 306 -31.82 -9.00 18.29
N SER A 307 -31.61 -8.11 19.25
CA SER A 307 -30.46 -8.07 20.15
C SER A 307 -30.10 -9.40 20.81
N ASN A 308 -31.09 -10.25 21.09
CA ASN A 308 -30.92 -11.54 21.76
C ASN A 308 -30.50 -12.67 20.80
N SER A 309 -30.58 -12.41 19.50
CA SER A 309 -30.22 -13.33 18.41
C SER A 309 -28.89 -12.96 17.75
N PHE A 310 -28.25 -11.86 18.15
CA PHE A 310 -26.97 -11.42 17.61
C PHE A 310 -25.86 -12.45 17.89
N ASP A 311 -25.14 -12.86 16.84
CA ASP A 311 -23.99 -13.74 16.92
C ASP A 311 -22.70 -12.92 16.98
N THR A 312 -22.08 -12.87 18.15
CA THR A 312 -20.83 -12.11 18.36
C THR A 312 -19.60 -12.69 17.67
N THR A 313 -19.72 -13.88 17.05
CA THR A 313 -18.63 -14.56 16.34
C THR A 313 -18.75 -14.40 14.84
N LEU A 314 -19.96 -14.57 14.30
CA LEU A 314 -20.21 -14.62 12.85
C LEU A 314 -20.99 -13.41 12.34
N GLY A 315 -21.69 -12.68 13.23
CA GLY A 315 -22.64 -11.65 12.86
C GLY A 315 -23.91 -12.27 12.27
N ASN A 316 -24.86 -11.44 11.88
CA ASN A 316 -26.16 -11.90 11.36
C ASN A 316 -26.37 -11.34 9.97
N GLN A 317 -26.66 -12.21 9.00
CA GLN A 317 -26.48 -11.85 7.59
C GLN A 317 -27.53 -12.50 6.70
N VAL A 318 -27.87 -11.82 5.61
CA VAL A 318 -28.82 -12.26 4.60
C VAL A 318 -28.25 -12.07 3.20
N VAL A 319 -28.69 -12.93 2.30
CA VAL A 319 -28.40 -12.87 0.87
C VAL A 319 -29.71 -12.68 0.12
N PHE A 320 -29.67 -11.89 -0.94
CA PHE A 320 -30.79 -11.75 -1.86
C PHE A 320 -30.78 -12.91 -2.86
N ASP A 321 -31.66 -13.88 -2.60
CA ASP A 321 -31.90 -15.11 -3.34
C ASP A 321 -33.37 -15.23 -3.82
N ASP A 322 -33.75 -14.38 -4.79
CA ASP A 322 -35.06 -14.43 -5.45
C ASP A 322 -35.20 -15.66 -6.37
N GLY A 323 -35.37 -16.84 -5.78
CA GLY A 323 -35.56 -18.09 -6.51
C GLY A 323 -34.32 -18.56 -7.29
N ASP A 324 -33.14 -18.49 -6.66
CA ASP A 324 -31.85 -18.85 -7.24
C ASP A 324 -31.48 -18.04 -8.49
N GLN A 325 -31.83 -16.75 -8.46
CA GLN A 325 -31.42 -15.76 -9.46
C GLN A 325 -30.06 -15.15 -9.11
N TRP A 326 -29.16 -15.12 -10.09
CA TRP A 326 -27.80 -14.61 -9.98
C TRP A 326 -27.61 -13.38 -10.86
N THR A 327 -26.79 -12.43 -10.44
CA THR A 327 -26.33 -11.36 -11.35
C THR A 327 -25.13 -11.85 -12.16
N THR A 328 -25.08 -11.57 -13.47
CA THR A 328 -23.91 -11.92 -14.29
C THR A 328 -22.69 -11.12 -13.86
N ASN A 329 -21.53 -11.72 -13.87
CA ASN A 329 -20.28 -11.06 -13.47
C ASN A 329 -19.32 -10.89 -14.66
N GLY A 330 -19.83 -10.29 -15.75
CA GLY A 330 -19.01 -9.96 -16.92
C GLY A 330 -18.08 -8.77 -16.65
N ILE A 331 -17.04 -8.59 -17.47
CA ILE A 331 -16.23 -7.36 -17.43
C ILE A 331 -17.12 -6.17 -17.74
N GLY A 332 -17.05 -5.13 -16.90
CA GLY A 332 -17.95 -3.98 -16.97
C GLY A 332 -19.32 -4.20 -16.32
N SER A 333 -19.56 -5.34 -15.66
CA SER A 333 -20.71 -5.49 -14.78
C SER A 333 -20.63 -4.47 -13.64
N GLN A 334 -21.75 -3.83 -13.35
CA GLN A 334 -21.89 -2.80 -12.33
C GLN A 334 -23.13 -3.06 -11.48
N TRP A 335 -22.95 -2.96 -10.16
CA TRP A 335 -23.99 -2.98 -9.14
C TRP A 335 -24.03 -1.63 -8.47
N SER A 336 -25.14 -0.92 -8.59
CA SER A 336 -25.28 0.42 -8.03
C SER A 336 -26.63 0.60 -7.37
N GLY A 337 -26.69 1.42 -6.35
CA GLY A 337 -27.93 1.74 -5.66
C GLY A 337 -27.70 2.71 -4.51
N THR A 338 -28.72 2.82 -3.67
CA THR A 338 -28.75 3.70 -2.51
C THR A 338 -29.14 2.89 -1.29
N ILE A 339 -28.49 3.13 -0.16
CA ILE A 339 -28.93 2.65 1.16
C ILE A 339 -29.11 3.86 2.09
N ALA A 340 -30.30 3.98 2.67
CA ALA A 340 -30.59 4.98 3.69
C ALA A 340 -30.64 4.28 5.05
N PHE A 341 -29.81 4.71 6.01
CA PHE A 341 -29.70 4.06 7.31
C PHE A 341 -29.30 5.03 8.42
N SER A 342 -29.54 4.63 9.67
CA SER A 342 -29.07 5.32 10.88
C SER A 342 -28.40 4.32 11.82
N PHE A 343 -27.48 4.82 12.65
CA PHE A 343 -26.90 4.06 13.75
C PHE A 343 -27.64 4.35 15.05
N GLN A 344 -27.71 3.33 15.89
CA GLN A 344 -28.32 3.41 17.22
C GLN A 344 -27.41 2.69 18.23
N THR A 345 -27.29 3.19 19.45
CA THR A 345 -26.50 2.51 20.51
C THR A 345 -27.12 2.74 21.89
N GLY A 346 -26.74 1.92 22.87
CA GLY A 346 -27.14 2.09 24.27
C GLY A 346 -26.00 2.52 25.19
N SER A 347 -26.34 2.89 26.43
CA SER A 347 -25.40 3.24 27.52
C SER A 347 -24.68 2.05 28.17
N GLY A 348 -24.71 0.86 27.54
CA GLY A 348 -24.64 -0.47 28.18
C GLY A 348 -23.38 -0.91 28.94
N THR A 349 -22.35 -0.09 29.14
CA THR A 349 -21.06 -0.51 29.73
C THR A 349 -20.79 0.01 31.15
N ASN A 350 -21.73 0.69 31.81
CA ASN A 350 -21.49 1.42 33.08
C ASN A 350 -20.39 2.51 32.96
N LEU A 351 -20.03 2.94 31.75
CA LEU A 351 -19.14 4.06 31.55
C LEU A 351 -19.90 5.35 31.90
N VAL A 352 -19.38 6.12 32.85
CA VAL A 352 -20.04 7.33 33.35
C VAL A 352 -19.14 8.54 33.13
N LYS A 353 -19.66 9.57 32.47
CA LYS A 353 -18.99 10.85 32.30
C LYS A 353 -19.66 11.94 33.11
N SER A 354 -18.83 12.86 33.60
CA SER A 354 -19.27 14.01 34.41
C SER A 354 -18.79 15.30 33.76
N ARG A 355 -19.70 16.22 33.50
CA ARG A 355 -19.39 17.52 32.91
C ARG A 355 -20.11 18.65 33.63
N GLU A 356 -19.42 19.79 33.77
CA GLU A 356 -20.03 21.03 34.23
C GLU A 356 -20.89 21.64 33.11
N ILE A 357 -22.21 21.62 33.30
CA ILE A 357 -23.19 22.12 32.32
C ILE A 357 -23.58 23.58 32.58
N ALA A 358 -23.27 24.09 33.78
CA ALA A 358 -23.37 25.49 34.17
C ALA A 358 -22.43 25.71 35.37
N ALA A 359 -22.04 26.97 35.64
CA ALA A 359 -21.10 27.27 36.72
C ALA A 359 -21.55 26.66 38.07
N GLY A 360 -20.79 25.69 38.58
CA GLY A 360 -21.08 24.94 39.80
C GLY A 360 -22.11 23.82 39.69
N VAL A 361 -22.57 23.46 38.49
CA VAL A 361 -23.54 22.38 38.22
C VAL A 361 -22.88 21.32 37.34
N THR A 362 -22.52 20.19 37.97
CA THR A 362 -22.02 19.01 37.26
C THR A 362 -23.17 18.04 37.00
N ASN A 363 -23.31 17.61 35.76
CA ASN A 363 -24.19 16.53 35.36
C ASN A 363 -23.36 15.26 35.12
N THR A 364 -23.88 14.13 35.57
CA THR A 364 -23.20 12.82 35.53
C THR A 364 -24.16 11.83 34.89
N ILE A 365 -23.81 11.34 33.70
CA ILE A 365 -24.66 10.49 32.86
C ILE A 365 -23.85 9.26 32.42
N GLU A 366 -24.52 8.12 32.33
CA GLU A 366 -23.97 6.92 31.68
C GLU A 366 -23.95 7.14 30.17
N VAL A 367 -22.84 6.83 29.53
CA VAL A 367 -22.57 7.05 28.11
C VAL A 367 -22.28 5.71 27.42
N ALA A 368 -22.31 5.67 26.09
CA ALA A 368 -21.80 4.52 25.37
C ALA A 368 -20.28 4.41 25.51
N ASP A 369 -19.72 3.22 25.31
CA ASP A 369 -18.28 3.02 25.10
C ASP A 369 -18.10 2.47 23.69
N LEU A 370 -17.62 3.31 22.78
CA LEU A 370 -17.40 2.97 21.39
C LEU A 370 -15.91 2.78 21.11
N ASN A 371 -15.60 1.90 20.18
CA ASN A 371 -14.26 1.70 19.66
C ASN A 371 -14.34 1.62 18.14
N ASN A 372 -13.19 1.43 17.51
CA ASN A 372 -13.12 1.25 16.08
C ASN A 372 -13.67 -0.12 15.68
N ARG A 373 -14.78 -0.18 14.94
CA ARG A 373 -15.47 -1.43 14.60
C ARG A 373 -16.31 -1.35 13.33
N ARG A 374 -16.50 -2.48 12.67
CA ARG A 374 -17.51 -2.65 11.62
C ARG A 374 -18.90 -2.77 12.23
N VAL A 375 -19.89 -2.24 11.52
CA VAL A 375 -21.29 -2.29 11.94
C VAL A 375 -22.15 -2.93 10.86
N LEU A 376 -22.14 -2.36 9.66
CA LEU A 376 -22.95 -2.84 8.54
C LEU A 376 -22.05 -3.25 7.38
N ASN A 377 -22.39 -4.35 6.72
CA ASN A 377 -21.74 -4.80 5.50
C ASN A 377 -22.79 -4.93 4.38
N LEU A 378 -22.46 -4.49 3.17
CA LEU A 378 -23.23 -4.76 1.97
C LEU A 378 -22.31 -5.09 0.80
N GLY A 379 -22.76 -5.89 -0.16
CA GLY A 379 -21.95 -6.18 -1.33
C GLY A 379 -22.36 -7.45 -2.04
N LEU A 380 -21.37 -8.17 -2.56
CA LEU A 380 -21.56 -9.30 -3.46
C LEU A 380 -20.84 -10.53 -2.94
N THR A 381 -21.42 -11.71 -3.13
CA THR A 381 -20.81 -12.99 -2.77
C THR A 381 -20.98 -14.03 -3.87
N THR A 382 -19.98 -14.89 -4.04
CA THR A 382 -20.10 -16.13 -4.84
C THR A 382 -20.66 -17.30 -4.05
N ASN A 383 -20.66 -17.21 -2.72
CA ASN A 383 -20.92 -18.33 -1.83
C ASN A 383 -21.93 -17.91 -0.74
N PRO A 384 -23.24 -18.11 -0.96
CA PRO A 384 -24.27 -17.76 0.02
C PRO A 384 -24.25 -18.64 1.27
N ASP A 385 -23.40 -19.67 1.32
CA ASP A 385 -23.25 -20.56 2.48
C ASP A 385 -22.10 -20.14 3.40
N SER A 386 -21.15 -19.32 2.95
CA SER A 386 -20.10 -18.76 3.80
C SER A 386 -20.54 -17.46 4.46
N VAL A 387 -19.94 -17.14 5.61
CA VAL A 387 -20.11 -15.85 6.27
C VAL A 387 -19.73 -14.74 5.27
N PHE A 388 -20.59 -13.74 5.11
CA PHE A 388 -20.32 -12.50 4.39
C PHE A 388 -19.47 -11.56 5.24
N ALA A 389 -18.16 -11.73 5.18
CA ALA A 389 -17.23 -11.04 6.06
C ALA A 389 -15.98 -10.54 5.34
N GLN A 390 -15.30 -9.64 6.03
CA GLN A 390 -14.01 -9.16 5.59
C GLN A 390 -12.96 -10.27 5.57
N GLY A 391 -12.19 -10.32 4.47
CA GLY A 391 -11.09 -11.28 4.31
C GLY A 391 -11.49 -12.60 3.67
N GLU A 392 -12.79 -12.87 3.55
CA GLU A 392 -13.30 -14.02 2.80
C GLU A 392 -12.94 -13.87 1.32
N LEU A 393 -12.56 -14.97 0.69
CA LEU A 393 -12.01 -14.94 -0.67
C LEU A 393 -13.11 -14.70 -1.72
N ASP A 394 -14.33 -15.05 -1.35
CA ASP A 394 -15.58 -15.19 -2.11
C ASP A 394 -16.46 -13.94 -2.07
N ASP A 395 -16.06 -12.91 -1.31
CA ASP A 395 -16.85 -11.71 -1.07
C ASP A 395 -16.23 -10.42 -1.62
N VAL A 396 -17.08 -9.54 -2.14
CA VAL A 396 -16.77 -8.18 -2.57
C VAL A 396 -17.66 -7.24 -1.76
N ASN A 397 -17.15 -6.73 -0.64
CA ASN A 397 -17.95 -6.05 0.39
C ASN A 397 -17.54 -4.60 0.64
N ILE A 398 -18.55 -3.74 0.74
CA ILE A 398 -18.49 -2.40 1.30
C ILE A 398 -18.85 -2.51 2.78
N ASN A 399 -18.02 -1.93 3.64
CA ASN A 399 -18.18 -2.02 5.08
C ASN A 399 -18.33 -0.61 5.67
N PHE A 400 -19.29 -0.45 6.58
CA PHE A 400 -19.58 0.78 7.31
C PHE A 400 -19.07 0.65 8.73
N HIS A 401 -18.10 1.50 9.08
CA HIS A 401 -17.31 1.40 10.29
C HIS A 401 -17.54 2.64 11.17
N ILE A 402 -17.57 2.45 12.49
CA ILE A 402 -17.30 3.53 13.43
C ILE A 402 -15.80 3.68 13.53
N ASN A 403 -15.25 4.85 13.19
CA ASN A 403 -13.80 5.07 13.20
C ASN A 403 -13.27 5.48 14.59
N GLY A 404 -11.95 5.67 14.71
CA GLY A 404 -11.32 6.13 15.95
C GLY A 404 -11.82 7.50 16.47
N GLY A 405 -12.29 8.37 15.57
CA GLY A 405 -12.92 9.66 15.89
C GLY A 405 -14.43 9.59 16.12
N LYS A 406 -15.01 8.38 16.17
CA LYS A 406 -16.44 8.08 16.35
C LYS A 406 -17.35 8.59 15.23
N GLY A 407 -16.79 8.89 14.07
CA GLY A 407 -17.55 9.16 12.84
C GLY A 407 -17.75 7.89 12.01
N LEU A 408 -18.37 8.03 10.85
CA LEU A 408 -18.58 6.96 9.87
C LEU A 408 -17.38 6.92 8.92
N ALA A 409 -16.75 5.76 8.80
CA ALA A 409 -15.84 5.46 7.71
C ALA A 409 -16.43 4.35 6.84
N VAL A 410 -16.41 4.53 5.53
CA VAL A 410 -16.84 3.50 4.58
C VAL A 410 -15.61 2.93 3.89
N THR A 411 -15.47 1.60 3.88
CA THR A 411 -14.30 0.90 3.31
C THR A 411 -14.70 -0.17 2.30
N PHE A 412 -13.76 -0.56 1.43
CA PHE A 412 -13.96 -1.65 0.47
C PHE A 412 -12.99 -2.81 0.76
N GLY A 413 -13.52 -3.99 1.11
CA GLY A 413 -12.82 -5.26 1.25
C GLY A 413 -11.85 -5.48 2.43
N GLY A 414 -11.23 -4.44 3.03
CA GLY A 414 -10.12 -4.62 3.99
C GLY A 414 -10.23 -3.87 5.34
N ALA A 415 -9.58 -4.42 6.39
CA ALA A 415 -9.64 -3.93 7.79
C ALA A 415 -9.04 -2.54 8.00
N GLY A 416 -8.09 -2.18 7.16
CA GLY A 416 -7.27 -0.98 7.33
C GLY A 416 -7.96 0.27 6.82
N PHE A 417 -8.03 1.30 7.67
CA PHE A 417 -8.53 2.64 7.34
C PHE A 417 -7.63 3.45 6.39
N GLY A 418 -6.50 2.90 5.96
CA GLY A 418 -5.60 3.56 5.02
C GLY A 418 -6.16 3.50 3.59
N ASP A 419 -5.51 2.71 2.75
CA ASP A 419 -5.77 2.70 1.31
C ASP A 419 -7.17 2.19 0.93
N ASN A 420 -7.92 1.55 1.84
CA ASN A 420 -9.25 0.99 1.55
C ASN A 420 -10.42 1.89 1.96
N GLN A 421 -10.17 3.05 2.58
CA GLN A 421 -11.23 3.97 3.01
C GLN A 421 -11.74 4.79 1.82
N MET A 422 -12.99 4.57 1.41
CA MET A 422 -13.67 5.33 0.36
C MET A 422 -14.18 6.68 0.87
N ASN A 423 -14.74 6.73 2.08
CA ASN A 423 -15.41 7.91 2.61
C ASN A 423 -15.19 8.06 4.12
N LEU A 424 -15.27 9.30 4.61
CA LEU A 424 -15.16 9.65 6.03
C LEU A 424 -16.12 10.81 6.35
N VAL A 425 -17.09 10.54 7.22
CA VAL A 425 -18.00 11.55 7.76
C VAL A 425 -17.73 11.73 9.25
N GLY A 426 -17.49 12.97 9.67
CA GLY A 426 -17.17 13.29 11.06
C GLY A 426 -18.36 13.06 11.99
N ARG A 427 -18.10 12.71 13.26
CA ARG A 427 -19.16 12.52 14.27
C ARG A 427 -20.15 13.70 14.34
N ALA A 428 -19.63 14.91 14.17
CA ALA A 428 -20.40 16.14 14.25
C ALA A 428 -21.37 16.31 13.08
N ASP A 429 -20.99 15.79 11.92
CA ASP A 429 -21.83 15.83 10.73
C ASP A 429 -22.90 14.75 10.74
N LEU A 430 -22.71 13.71 11.56
CA LEU A 430 -23.65 12.61 11.77
C LEU A 430 -24.74 12.92 12.81
N GLY A 431 -24.71 14.08 13.47
CA GLY A 431 -25.59 14.31 14.62
C GLY A 431 -25.27 13.39 15.82
N TRP A 432 -24.10 12.75 15.85
CA TRP A 432 -23.81 11.59 16.72
C TRP A 432 -22.82 11.93 17.84
N ASP A 433 -23.23 11.78 19.11
CA ASP A 433 -22.36 11.95 20.29
C ASP A 433 -22.73 11.03 21.47
N PRO A 434 -22.68 9.70 21.31
CA PRO A 434 -23.13 8.77 22.35
C PRO A 434 -22.15 8.64 23.52
N GLU A 435 -20.90 9.07 23.32
CA GLU A 435 -19.86 9.16 24.34
C GLU A 435 -19.86 10.50 25.08
N TRP A 436 -20.65 11.50 24.64
CA TRP A 436 -20.70 12.84 25.23
C TRP A 436 -19.33 13.56 25.29
N GLU A 437 -18.57 13.50 24.20
CA GLU A 437 -17.21 14.04 24.09
C GLU A 437 -17.17 15.50 23.59
N ALA A 438 -18.19 16.00 22.89
CA ALA A 438 -18.13 17.31 22.24
C ALA A 438 -18.09 18.46 23.26
N SER A 439 -17.04 19.30 23.27
CA SER A 439 -16.88 20.43 24.19
C SER A 439 -17.34 21.76 23.58
N GLY A 440 -18.65 21.99 23.51
CA GLY A 440 -19.25 23.34 23.49
C GLY A 440 -18.91 24.29 22.34
N GLU A 441 -18.04 23.94 21.39
CA GLU A 441 -17.73 24.75 20.20
C GLU A 441 -18.23 24.11 18.89
N ASP A 442 -18.57 22.82 18.91
CA ASP A 442 -18.90 22.02 17.72
C ASP A 442 -20.41 21.99 17.40
N GLY A 443 -21.21 22.88 17.99
CA GLY A 443 -22.67 22.96 17.73
C GLY A 443 -23.56 21.92 18.44
N PHE A 444 -22.98 20.96 19.18
CA PHE A 444 -23.74 19.96 19.94
C PHE A 444 -24.21 20.44 21.31
N ALA A 445 -25.37 19.93 21.72
CA ALA A 445 -26.10 20.41 22.88
C ALA A 445 -25.39 20.08 24.20
N THR A 446 -25.44 21.02 25.13
CA THR A 446 -25.18 20.81 26.57
C THR A 446 -26.19 19.85 27.25
N ALA A 447 -26.90 19.01 26.48
CA ALA A 447 -28.11 18.29 26.88
C ALA A 447 -27.90 16.80 27.24
N GLY A 448 -26.75 16.19 26.91
CA GLY A 448 -26.43 14.80 27.24
C GLY A 448 -25.84 14.03 26.04
N PRO A 449 -25.58 12.72 26.18
CA PRO A 449 -25.19 11.86 25.06
C PRO A 449 -26.33 11.75 24.03
N ASP A 450 -25.97 11.65 22.76
CA ASP A 450 -26.89 11.37 21.66
C ASP A 450 -26.65 9.95 21.11
N TYR A 451 -27.67 9.10 21.23
CA TYR A 451 -27.58 7.66 20.99
C TYR A 451 -28.04 7.24 19.60
N ASP A 452 -28.60 8.18 18.84
CA ASP A 452 -29.18 7.97 17.53
C ASP A 452 -28.46 8.90 16.55
N SER A 453 -28.00 8.40 15.41
CA SER A 453 -27.40 9.26 14.41
C SER A 453 -28.49 9.90 13.55
N ASP A 454 -28.15 10.99 12.88
CA ASP A 454 -28.94 11.47 11.75
C ASP A 454 -29.00 10.39 10.64
N LEU A 455 -30.04 10.49 9.80
CA LEU A 455 -30.21 9.64 8.63
C LEU A 455 -29.06 9.87 7.64
N MET A 456 -28.38 8.80 7.26
CA MET A 456 -27.34 8.78 6.25
C MET A 456 -27.90 8.16 4.97
N VAL A 457 -27.70 8.82 3.84
CA VAL A 457 -28.02 8.28 2.51
C VAL A 457 -26.72 8.00 1.78
N CYS A 458 -26.42 6.73 1.52
CA CYS A 458 -25.20 6.30 0.85
C CYS A 458 -25.52 5.80 -0.56
N ASP A 459 -25.06 6.52 -1.57
CA ASP A 459 -25.07 6.09 -2.96
C ASP A 459 -23.81 5.29 -3.23
N TYR A 460 -23.94 4.05 -3.70
CA TYR A 460 -22.83 3.14 -3.91
C TYR A 460 -22.77 2.61 -5.34
N VAL A 461 -21.55 2.35 -5.81
CA VAL A 461 -21.27 1.64 -7.05
C VAL A 461 -20.18 0.61 -6.79
N ILE A 462 -20.40 -0.63 -7.20
CA ILE A 462 -19.40 -1.69 -7.32
C ILE A 462 -19.31 -2.06 -8.80
N ARG A 463 -18.10 -2.12 -9.36
CA ARG A 463 -17.85 -2.42 -10.77
C ARG A 463 -16.79 -3.49 -10.90
N LYS A 464 -17.02 -4.49 -11.76
CA LYS A 464 -15.97 -5.39 -12.23
C LYS A 464 -15.17 -4.69 -13.33
N THR A 465 -13.90 -4.42 -13.05
CA THR A 465 -13.04 -3.62 -13.95
C THR A 465 -12.48 -4.45 -15.09
N THR A 466 -11.83 -3.80 -16.06
CA THR A 466 -10.98 -4.46 -17.07
C THR A 466 -9.61 -4.86 -16.52
N ILE A 467 -9.23 -4.36 -15.34
CA ILE A 467 -7.98 -4.74 -14.66
C ILE A 467 -8.19 -6.13 -14.07
N ALA A 468 -7.26 -7.05 -14.35
CA ALA A 468 -7.36 -8.44 -13.93
C ALA A 468 -7.60 -8.55 -12.41
N ASP A 469 -8.49 -9.47 -12.05
CA ASP A 469 -8.83 -9.83 -10.67
C ASP A 469 -9.38 -8.69 -9.81
N THR A 470 -9.78 -7.55 -10.40
CA THR A 470 -10.03 -6.32 -9.65
C THR A 470 -11.47 -5.80 -9.79
N TYR A 471 -12.06 -5.45 -8.65
CA TYR A 471 -13.29 -4.66 -8.55
C TYR A 471 -12.97 -3.22 -8.15
N LEU A 472 -13.77 -2.27 -8.61
CA LEU A 472 -13.74 -0.88 -8.19
C LEU A 472 -15.02 -0.56 -7.42
N ALA A 473 -14.91 0.18 -6.32
CA ALA A 473 -16.08 0.75 -5.67
C ALA A 473 -15.89 2.24 -5.36
N VAL A 474 -17.00 2.97 -5.35
CA VAL A 474 -17.08 4.37 -4.90
C VAL A 474 -18.39 4.57 -4.14
N VAL A 475 -18.37 5.41 -3.11
CA VAL A 475 -19.54 5.72 -2.29
C VAL A 475 -19.61 7.20 -1.94
N ASP A 476 -20.79 7.80 -2.14
CA ASP A 476 -21.08 9.15 -1.68
C ASP A 476 -22.07 9.09 -0.53
N VAL A 477 -21.79 9.79 0.56
CA VAL A 477 -22.64 9.78 1.76
C VAL A 477 -23.24 11.16 1.96
N THR A 478 -24.56 11.24 2.07
CA THR A 478 -25.30 12.49 2.32
C THR A 478 -25.91 12.46 3.71
N VAL A 479 -25.65 13.51 4.50
CA VAL A 479 -26.20 13.69 5.86
C VAL A 479 -26.63 15.13 6.04
N GLY A 480 -27.84 15.38 6.52
CA GLY A 480 -28.37 16.73 6.73
C GLY A 480 -28.42 17.62 5.46
N GLY A 481 -28.37 17.02 4.27
CA GLY A 481 -28.31 17.72 2.98
C GLY A 481 -26.89 18.03 2.48
N THR A 482 -25.85 17.69 3.24
CA THR A 482 -24.45 17.80 2.83
C THR A 482 -23.95 16.45 2.29
N THR A 483 -23.39 16.44 1.09
CA THR A 483 -22.82 15.24 0.46
C THR A 483 -21.30 15.21 0.59
N TYR A 484 -20.80 14.14 1.20
CA TYR A 484 -19.39 13.78 1.30
C TYR A 484 -19.04 12.86 0.15
N GLN A 485 -18.22 13.36 -0.78
CA GLN A 485 -17.81 12.61 -1.97
C GLN A 485 -16.76 11.54 -1.63
N GLY A 486 -16.94 10.32 -2.14
CA GLY A 486 -16.00 9.22 -1.91
C GLY A 486 -14.87 9.17 -2.91
N LYS A 487 -13.72 8.64 -2.48
CA LYS A 487 -12.64 8.25 -3.38
C LYS A 487 -12.85 6.83 -3.90
N PRO A 488 -12.50 6.54 -5.17
CA PRO A 488 -12.57 5.18 -5.70
C PRO A 488 -11.51 4.27 -5.11
N ILE A 489 -11.90 3.04 -4.79
CA ILE A 489 -10.99 2.00 -4.28
C ILE A 489 -11.03 0.78 -5.18
N LEU A 490 -9.84 0.26 -5.50
CA LEU A 490 -9.66 -1.03 -6.15
C LEU A 490 -9.53 -2.15 -5.11
N LEU A 491 -10.15 -3.28 -5.39
CA LEU A 491 -10.11 -4.48 -4.55
C LEU A 491 -9.82 -5.70 -5.40
N GLU A 492 -8.68 -6.34 -5.16
CA GLU A 492 -8.30 -7.60 -5.80
C GLU A 492 -9.03 -8.79 -5.16
N LYS A 493 -9.81 -9.52 -5.96
CA LYS A 493 -10.62 -10.68 -5.55
C LYS A 493 -10.68 -11.74 -6.64
N LEU A 494 -9.74 -12.68 -6.60
CA LEU A 494 -9.60 -13.74 -7.60
C LEU A 494 -10.85 -14.62 -7.76
N VAL A 495 -11.46 -15.07 -6.65
CA VAL A 495 -12.58 -16.02 -6.68
C VAL A 495 -13.86 -15.36 -7.24
N PRO A 496 -14.34 -14.22 -6.70
CA PRO A 496 -15.42 -13.45 -7.29
C PRO A 496 -15.17 -13.07 -8.73
N TYR A 497 -13.95 -12.64 -9.06
CA TYR A 497 -13.63 -12.20 -10.42
C TYR A 497 -13.66 -13.36 -11.43
N ALA A 498 -13.32 -14.59 -11.02
CA ALA A 498 -13.42 -15.77 -11.87
C ALA A 498 -14.85 -16.34 -11.99
N SER A 499 -15.76 -16.01 -11.08
CA SER A 499 -17.14 -16.53 -11.10
C SER A 499 -17.99 -15.91 -12.21
N ASP A 500 -18.87 -16.71 -12.80
CA ASP A 500 -19.85 -16.26 -13.80
C ASP A 500 -20.99 -15.43 -13.19
N GLY A 501 -21.21 -15.51 -11.88
CA GLY A 501 -22.23 -14.71 -11.21
C GLY A 501 -22.09 -14.55 -9.72
N LEU A 502 -22.81 -13.56 -9.21
CA LEU A 502 -22.79 -13.10 -7.83
C LEU A 502 -24.21 -12.89 -7.29
N LYS A 503 -24.38 -13.10 -5.99
CA LYS A 503 -25.57 -12.69 -5.23
C LYS A 503 -25.25 -11.45 -4.39
N PHE A 504 -26.26 -10.65 -4.09
CA PHE A 504 -26.12 -9.48 -3.23
C PHE A 504 -26.32 -9.89 -1.77
N ALA A 505 -25.47 -9.41 -0.86
CA ALA A 505 -25.52 -9.75 0.55
C ALA A 505 -25.55 -8.47 1.41
N LEU A 506 -26.17 -8.60 2.59
CA LEU A 506 -26.33 -7.55 3.59
C LEU A 506 -26.14 -8.18 4.98
N GLY A 507 -25.43 -7.52 5.88
CA GLY A 507 -25.17 -8.07 7.21
C GLY A 507 -24.90 -7.06 8.30
N HIS A 508 -25.27 -7.44 9.53
CA HIS A 508 -24.84 -6.81 10.77
C HIS A 508 -23.56 -7.50 11.23
N ASP A 509 -22.43 -6.79 11.14
CA ASP A 509 -21.10 -7.36 11.36
C ASP A 509 -20.89 -7.77 12.82
N HIS A 510 -20.22 -8.90 13.05
CA HIS A 510 -19.92 -9.42 14.39
C HIS A 510 -19.16 -8.41 15.28
N GLU A 511 -18.34 -7.54 14.69
CA GLU A 511 -17.60 -6.51 15.43
C GLU A 511 -18.51 -5.46 16.09
N SER A 512 -19.78 -5.38 15.68
CA SER A 512 -20.77 -4.49 16.29
C SER A 512 -20.86 -4.70 17.80
N ASP A 513 -20.73 -5.94 18.28
CA ASP A 513 -20.75 -6.35 19.68
C ASP A 513 -19.64 -7.37 20.00
N ILE A 514 -18.38 -6.97 19.86
CA ILE A 514 -17.26 -7.87 20.18
C ILE A 514 -17.19 -8.15 21.69
N ASP A 515 -17.50 -9.38 22.06
CA ASP A 515 -17.44 -9.94 23.42
C ASP A 515 -18.27 -9.20 24.49
N GLY A 516 -19.22 -8.32 24.11
CA GLY A 516 -19.98 -7.50 25.08
C GLY A 516 -19.13 -6.50 25.87
N THR A 517 -17.88 -6.25 25.42
CA THR A 517 -16.93 -5.37 26.14
C THR A 517 -17.25 -3.91 25.95
N PHE A 518 -17.83 -3.57 24.79
CA PHE A 518 -18.17 -2.22 24.39
C PHE A 518 -19.67 -2.11 24.11
N SER A 519 -20.22 -0.89 24.03
CA SER A 519 -21.62 -0.69 23.66
C SER A 519 -21.85 -1.17 22.24
N ARG A 520 -22.80 -2.09 22.02
CA ARG A 520 -23.18 -2.52 20.68
C ARG A 520 -23.75 -1.36 19.86
N VAL A 521 -23.39 -1.32 18.58
CA VAL A 521 -24.01 -0.43 17.60
C VAL A 521 -25.00 -1.22 16.75
N ASP A 522 -26.24 -0.77 16.74
CA ASP A 522 -27.35 -1.26 15.94
C ASP A 522 -27.58 -0.37 14.72
N VAL A 523 -28.28 -0.91 13.73
CA VAL A 523 -28.58 -0.22 12.46
C VAL A 523 -30.07 -0.29 12.21
N ALA A 524 -30.64 0.83 11.76
CA ALA A 524 -31.96 0.87 11.13
C ALA A 524 -31.80 1.28 9.67
N ILE A 525 -32.32 0.49 8.74
CA ILE A 525 -32.26 0.71 7.29
C ILE A 525 -33.66 1.13 6.84
N ASP A 526 -33.80 2.40 6.46
CA ASP A 526 -35.05 3.00 6.00
C ASP A 526 -35.34 2.62 4.55
N SER A 527 -34.30 2.49 3.72
CA SER A 527 -34.47 2.02 2.34
C SER A 527 -33.20 1.41 1.77
N LEU A 528 -33.38 0.51 0.80
CA LEU A 528 -32.30 -0.12 0.06
C LEU A 528 -32.70 -0.29 -1.40
N SER A 529 -31.80 0.04 -2.31
CA SER A 529 -31.93 -0.30 -3.72
C SER A 529 -30.65 -0.91 -4.26
N MET A 530 -30.79 -1.74 -5.29
CA MET A 530 -29.69 -2.32 -6.06
C MET A 530 -30.14 -2.57 -7.50
N THR A 531 -29.37 -2.04 -8.44
CA THR A 531 -29.53 -2.22 -9.88
C THR A 531 -28.26 -2.81 -10.48
N HIS A 532 -28.42 -3.84 -11.31
CA HIS A 532 -27.32 -4.52 -11.99
C HIS A 532 -27.31 -4.22 -13.50
N ALA A 533 -26.18 -3.76 -14.01
CA ALA A 533 -25.90 -3.53 -15.43
C ALA A 533 -24.72 -4.39 -15.91
N VAL A 534 -24.78 -4.94 -17.12
CA VAL A 534 -23.82 -5.97 -17.60
C VAL A 534 -22.66 -5.46 -18.44
N SER A 535 -22.72 -4.20 -18.89
CA SER A 535 -21.71 -3.57 -19.75
C SER A 535 -21.79 -2.06 -19.57
N ALA A 536 -21.61 -1.60 -18.33
CA ALA A 536 -21.50 -0.17 -18.09
C ALA A 536 -20.16 0.33 -18.65
N ASP A 537 -20.14 1.54 -19.21
CA ASP A 537 -18.89 2.22 -19.49
C ASP A 537 -18.09 2.42 -18.18
N PRO A 538 -16.75 2.51 -18.23
CA PRO A 538 -15.96 2.86 -17.06
C PRO A 538 -16.48 4.14 -16.40
N LEU A 539 -16.40 4.19 -15.08
CA LEU A 539 -16.83 5.37 -14.33
C LEU A 539 -15.84 6.51 -14.59
N ALA A 540 -16.32 7.62 -15.14
CA ALA A 540 -15.50 8.78 -15.50
C ALA A 540 -15.08 9.58 -14.26
N LEU A 541 -14.13 9.06 -13.50
CA LEU A 541 -13.65 9.63 -12.24
C LEU A 541 -12.45 10.54 -12.46
N PRO A 542 -12.38 11.69 -11.76
CA PRO A 542 -11.21 12.55 -11.85
C PRO A 542 -10.00 11.85 -11.20
N PRO A 543 -8.78 12.09 -11.71
CA PRO A 543 -7.57 11.85 -10.94
C PRO A 543 -7.61 12.65 -9.63
N PHE A 544 -6.94 12.15 -8.60
CA PHE A 544 -6.92 12.74 -7.25
C PHE A 544 -5.51 12.66 -6.64
N ASN A 545 -5.33 13.25 -5.45
CA ASN A 545 -4.02 13.39 -4.79
C ASN A 545 -2.96 14.09 -5.66
N MET A 546 -3.37 15.10 -6.40
CA MET A 546 -2.49 15.98 -7.16
C MET A 546 -1.43 16.58 -6.21
N ALA A 547 -0.18 16.32 -6.56
CA ALA A 547 0.99 16.83 -5.86
C ALA A 547 1.94 17.50 -6.86
N VAL A 548 2.65 18.53 -6.40
CA VAL A 548 3.64 19.23 -7.21
C VAL A 548 4.89 19.52 -6.39
N ASP A 549 6.00 18.94 -6.80
CA ASP A 549 7.32 19.16 -6.20
C ASP A 549 8.12 20.13 -7.08
N GLY A 550 8.56 21.25 -6.49
CA GLY A 550 9.34 22.27 -7.19
C GLY A 550 10.81 21.92 -7.34
N GLY A 551 11.33 22.03 -8.55
CA GLY A 551 12.75 21.96 -8.89
C GLY A 551 13.39 23.34 -9.12
N ASP A 552 14.50 23.37 -9.85
CA ASP A 552 15.07 24.62 -10.38
C ASP A 552 14.30 25.01 -11.65
N LEU A 553 13.41 26.01 -11.54
CA LEU A 553 12.53 26.45 -12.64
C LEU A 553 11.81 25.29 -13.36
N SER A 554 11.41 24.31 -12.58
CA SER A 554 10.77 23.07 -13.02
C SER A 554 9.82 22.54 -11.96
N ALA A 555 8.95 21.63 -12.34
CA ALA A 555 7.99 20.96 -11.48
C ALA A 555 7.95 19.47 -11.81
N LEU A 556 7.90 18.62 -10.78
CA LEU A 556 7.44 17.25 -10.91
C LEU A 556 6.00 17.20 -10.40
N VAL A 557 5.05 17.07 -11.32
CA VAL A 557 3.62 16.95 -11.01
C VAL A 557 3.28 15.46 -10.97
N SER A 558 2.56 15.00 -9.94
CA SER A 558 2.10 13.61 -9.83
C SER A 558 0.66 13.54 -9.33
N TRP A 559 -0.03 12.46 -9.67
CA TRP A 559 -1.41 12.20 -9.28
C TRP A 559 -1.70 10.70 -9.20
N GLU A 560 -2.83 10.36 -8.60
CA GLU A 560 -3.36 9.01 -8.47
C GLU A 560 -4.75 8.91 -9.14
N GLY A 561 -5.29 7.70 -9.25
CA GLY A 561 -6.61 7.46 -9.85
C GLY A 561 -6.56 7.18 -11.36
N ALA A 562 -7.52 7.72 -12.11
CA ALA A 562 -7.71 7.45 -13.55
C ALA A 562 -7.81 5.95 -13.92
N TYR A 563 -8.37 5.13 -13.03
CA TYR A 563 -8.49 3.69 -13.24
C TYR A 563 -9.37 3.40 -14.46
N GLU A 564 -8.89 2.54 -15.36
CA GLU A 564 -9.56 2.24 -16.65
C GLU A 564 -9.64 3.43 -17.64
N ALA A 565 -8.94 4.54 -17.39
CA ALA A 565 -8.87 5.66 -18.32
C ALA A 565 -8.04 5.31 -19.57
N ASP A 566 -8.44 5.87 -20.71
CA ASP A 566 -7.70 5.74 -21.98
C ASP A 566 -6.46 6.66 -21.99
N SER A 567 -6.56 7.85 -21.38
CA SER A 567 -5.47 8.79 -21.18
C SER A 567 -5.76 9.77 -20.04
N VAL A 568 -4.74 10.47 -19.56
CA VAL A 568 -4.90 11.61 -18.65
C VAL A 568 -4.30 12.86 -19.29
N GLU A 569 -5.11 13.91 -19.42
CA GLU A 569 -4.65 15.20 -19.88
C GLU A 569 -4.26 16.10 -18.69
N LEU A 570 -2.99 16.48 -18.63
CA LEU A 570 -2.47 17.42 -17.63
C LEU A 570 -2.51 18.84 -18.18
N PHE A 571 -3.07 19.75 -17.40
CA PHE A 571 -3.17 21.17 -17.72
C PHE A 571 -2.36 22.02 -16.76
N ARG A 572 -1.77 23.09 -17.29
CA ARG A 572 -1.12 24.17 -16.53
C ARG A 572 -1.76 25.52 -16.83
N SER A 573 -1.98 26.33 -15.80
CA SER A 573 -2.44 27.73 -15.89
C SER A 573 -1.52 28.65 -15.08
N GLU A 574 -1.50 29.94 -15.44
CA GLU A 574 -0.92 31.02 -14.62
C GLU A 574 -2.00 31.84 -13.90
N VAL A 575 -3.26 31.48 -14.07
CA VAL A 575 -4.42 32.10 -13.43
C VAL A 575 -5.10 31.05 -12.56
N ASP A 576 -5.42 31.42 -11.33
CA ASP A 576 -6.10 30.52 -10.39
C ASP A 576 -7.53 30.18 -10.89
N GLY A 577 -8.00 28.99 -10.57
CA GLY A 577 -9.36 28.52 -10.88
C GLY A 577 -9.58 28.15 -12.35
N ALA A 578 -10.05 29.07 -13.18
CA ALA A 578 -10.72 28.72 -14.45
C ALA A 578 -9.84 28.78 -15.71
N GLY A 579 -8.55 29.11 -15.57
CA GLY A 579 -7.62 29.22 -16.70
C GLY A 579 -7.50 30.64 -17.25
N PRO A 580 -6.81 30.82 -18.39
CA PRO A 580 -6.63 29.85 -19.47
C PRO A 580 -5.62 28.73 -19.16
N TYR A 581 -5.99 27.51 -19.54
CA TYR A 581 -5.17 26.31 -19.37
C TYR A 581 -4.41 25.93 -20.64
N THR A 582 -3.17 25.50 -20.50
CA THR A 582 -2.33 24.89 -21.53
C THR A 582 -2.20 23.39 -21.25
N SER A 583 -2.45 22.54 -22.25
CA SER A 583 -2.21 21.10 -22.17
C SER A 583 -0.72 20.78 -22.25
N LEU A 584 -0.22 19.98 -21.30
CA LEU A 584 1.19 19.59 -21.21
C LEU A 584 1.42 18.17 -21.74
N THR A 585 0.52 17.25 -21.39
CA THR A 585 0.53 15.85 -21.86
C THR A 585 -0.89 15.32 -21.95
N ASN A 586 -1.11 14.30 -22.79
CA ASN A 586 -2.35 13.54 -22.89
C ASN A 586 -2.02 12.04 -23.06
N ASP A 587 -1.07 11.55 -22.27
CA ASP A 587 -0.67 10.15 -22.21
C ASP A 587 -1.20 9.52 -20.92
N LEU A 588 -1.34 8.20 -20.88
CA LEU A 588 -1.68 7.49 -19.64
C LEU A 588 -0.45 7.38 -18.73
N VAL A 589 -0.11 8.49 -18.09
CA VAL A 589 0.97 8.64 -17.09
C VAL A 589 0.39 9.11 -15.76
N PHE A 590 1.15 8.95 -14.69
CA PHE A 590 0.77 9.37 -13.32
C PHE A 590 1.73 10.41 -12.73
N SER A 591 2.71 10.82 -13.53
CA SER A 591 3.59 11.93 -13.24
C SER A 591 4.12 12.56 -14.52
N TYR A 592 4.48 13.84 -14.43
CA TYR A 592 5.01 14.62 -15.54
C TYR A 592 6.02 15.65 -15.03
N GLY A 593 7.17 15.73 -15.70
CA GLY A 593 8.17 16.76 -15.47
C GLY A 593 7.92 17.97 -16.37
N ASP A 594 7.58 19.11 -15.77
CA ASP A 594 7.41 20.39 -16.45
C ASP A 594 8.65 21.27 -16.25
N GLU A 595 9.24 21.74 -17.34
CA GLU A 595 10.51 22.47 -17.36
C GLU A 595 10.35 23.86 -17.99
N GLY A 596 11.31 24.76 -17.73
CA GLY A 596 11.33 26.09 -18.34
C GLY A 596 10.31 27.04 -17.73
N LEU A 597 10.01 26.87 -16.44
CA LEU A 597 9.15 27.76 -15.69
C LEU A 597 9.82 29.13 -15.47
N THR A 598 9.00 30.17 -15.28
CA THR A 598 9.52 31.52 -15.01
C THR A 598 9.75 31.72 -13.51
N ASP A 599 10.90 32.27 -13.15
CA ASP A 599 11.24 32.54 -11.76
C ASP A 599 10.21 33.46 -11.09
N LYS A 600 9.82 33.11 -9.87
CA LYS A 600 8.78 33.76 -9.05
C LYS A 600 7.38 33.77 -9.66
N ARG A 601 7.11 33.01 -10.73
CA ARG A 601 5.75 32.86 -11.28
C ARG A 601 5.05 31.68 -10.61
N THR A 602 3.76 31.85 -10.29
CA THR A 602 2.92 30.78 -9.75
C THR A 602 2.21 30.04 -10.90
N TYR A 603 2.20 28.71 -10.82
CA TYR A 603 1.53 27.84 -11.78
C TYR A 603 0.52 26.94 -11.07
N PHE A 604 -0.59 26.69 -11.76
CA PHE A 604 -1.72 25.90 -11.29
C PHE A 604 -1.90 24.68 -12.18
N TYR A 605 -1.91 23.49 -11.60
CA TYR A 605 -2.00 22.23 -12.30
C TYR A 605 -3.32 21.51 -11.98
N THR A 606 -3.97 20.98 -13.01
CA THR A 606 -5.17 20.14 -12.89
C THR A 606 -5.13 19.06 -13.96
N THR A 607 -5.81 17.94 -13.76
CA THR A 607 -5.91 16.86 -14.74
C THR A 607 -7.37 16.56 -15.09
N ILE A 608 -7.57 15.98 -16.27
CA ILE A 608 -8.82 15.34 -16.71
C ILE A 608 -8.45 13.93 -17.19
N ALA A 609 -9.17 12.91 -16.73
CA ALA A 609 -9.06 11.57 -17.26
C ALA A 609 -10.09 11.36 -18.38
N HIS A 610 -9.64 10.80 -19.50
CA HIS A 610 -10.48 10.50 -20.65
C HIS A 610 -10.89 9.04 -20.64
N TYR A 611 -12.18 8.79 -20.81
CA TYR A 611 -12.75 7.45 -20.90
C TYR A 611 -13.60 7.30 -22.15
N SER A 612 -13.73 6.06 -22.64
CA SER A 612 -14.67 5.72 -23.71
C SER A 612 -16.12 6.19 -23.48
N GLY A 613 -16.57 6.28 -22.21
CA GLY A 613 -17.91 6.75 -21.82
C GLY A 613 -18.04 8.27 -21.63
N GLY A 614 -16.94 9.03 -21.66
CA GLY A 614 -16.90 10.47 -21.43
C GLY A 614 -15.74 10.91 -20.54
N ASP A 615 -15.50 12.21 -20.51
CA ASP A 615 -14.41 12.79 -19.72
C ASP A 615 -14.81 12.91 -18.25
N SER A 616 -13.83 12.75 -17.36
CA SER A 616 -14.03 13.06 -15.94
C SER A 616 -14.23 14.57 -15.73
N PRO A 617 -14.75 14.97 -14.55
CA PRO A 617 -14.50 16.30 -14.01
C PRO A 617 -12.98 16.59 -13.90
N ARG A 618 -12.62 17.86 -13.70
CA ARG A 618 -11.23 18.23 -13.36
C ARG A 618 -10.90 17.73 -11.96
N SER A 619 -9.66 17.29 -11.77
CA SER A 619 -9.08 17.04 -10.45
C SER A 619 -9.09 18.30 -9.58
N GLU A 620 -8.79 18.14 -8.30
CA GLU A 620 -8.28 19.23 -7.48
C GLU A 620 -7.03 19.87 -8.09
N GLN A 621 -6.77 21.11 -7.67
CA GLN A 621 -5.70 21.91 -8.24
C GLN A 621 -4.47 21.85 -7.33
N ALA A 622 -3.30 21.63 -7.94
CA ALA A 622 -2.01 21.78 -7.28
C ALA A 622 -1.37 23.13 -7.66
N ILE A 623 -0.72 23.78 -6.68
CA ILE A 623 -0.16 25.13 -6.83
C ILE A 623 1.35 25.08 -6.63
N LEU A 624 2.12 25.71 -7.51
CA LEU A 624 3.57 25.85 -7.40
C LEU A 624 4.03 27.28 -7.68
N ARG A 625 4.72 27.91 -6.73
CA ARG A 625 5.59 29.07 -6.98
C ARG A 625 6.92 28.57 -7.53
N ALA A 626 7.16 28.75 -8.83
CA ALA A 626 8.43 28.37 -9.44
C ALA A 626 9.54 29.29 -8.92
N LEU A 627 10.61 28.69 -8.41
CA LEU A 627 11.75 29.41 -7.86
C LEU A 627 13.03 28.88 -8.49
N GLY A 628 13.83 29.80 -9.00
CA GLY A 628 15.14 29.48 -9.55
C GLY A 628 16.15 29.15 -8.47
N LYS A 629 17.20 28.46 -8.86
CA LYS A 629 18.41 28.26 -8.08
C LYS A 629 19.55 28.99 -8.77
N THR A 630 20.36 29.70 -8.00
CA THR A 630 21.59 30.33 -8.47
C THR A 630 22.78 29.68 -7.80
N ALA A 631 23.77 29.27 -8.57
CA ALA A 631 25.00 28.74 -8.01
C ALA A 631 25.79 29.82 -7.27
N LEU A 632 26.11 29.55 -6.00
CA LEU A 632 27.01 30.39 -5.20
C LEU A 632 28.45 29.88 -5.30
N MET A 633 28.63 28.56 -5.22
CA MET A 633 29.90 27.85 -5.34
C MET A 633 29.62 26.46 -5.90
N GLU A 634 30.24 26.07 -7.01
CA GLU A 634 29.94 24.78 -7.62
C GLU A 634 31.07 24.22 -8.48
N TRP A 635 30.97 22.94 -8.78
CA TRP A 635 31.78 22.26 -9.77
C TRP A 635 30.93 21.23 -10.52
N GLY A 636 31.06 21.15 -11.85
CA GLY A 636 30.55 20.02 -12.63
C GLY A 636 29.26 20.23 -13.43
N HIS A 637 28.61 21.40 -13.37
CA HIS A 637 27.34 21.65 -14.06
C HIS A 637 27.43 21.81 -15.60
N ALA A 638 28.60 21.57 -16.20
CA ALA A 638 28.84 21.81 -17.63
C ALA A 638 29.59 20.67 -18.30
N THR A 639 29.37 20.51 -19.60
CA THR A 639 29.91 19.39 -20.40
C THR A 639 31.34 19.61 -20.92
N ASP A 640 31.91 20.82 -20.81
CA ASP A 640 33.19 21.22 -21.42
C ASP A 640 34.16 21.90 -20.41
N ILE A 641 34.32 21.34 -19.21
CA ILE A 641 35.23 21.83 -18.15
C ILE A 641 36.70 21.56 -18.53
N VAL A 642 36.99 20.41 -19.14
CA VAL A 642 38.31 20.04 -19.64
C VAL A 642 38.36 19.91 -21.16
N ASN A 643 39.34 20.58 -21.78
CA ASN A 643 39.48 20.64 -23.25
C ASN A 643 40.02 19.34 -23.89
N ALA A 644 40.52 18.40 -23.07
CA ALA A 644 41.03 17.10 -23.51
C ALA A 644 41.10 16.15 -22.31
N HIS A 645 41.01 14.83 -22.56
CA HIS A 645 41.23 13.82 -21.53
C HIS A 645 42.60 14.01 -20.86
N LEU A 646 42.59 14.40 -19.58
CA LEU A 646 43.76 14.31 -18.72
C LEU A 646 43.94 12.85 -18.29
N ASN A 647 44.37 12.01 -19.23
CA ASN A 647 44.60 10.57 -19.03
C ASN A 647 46.02 10.26 -18.54
N TYR A 648 46.66 11.18 -17.83
CA TYR A 648 48.04 11.06 -17.39
C TYR A 648 48.12 10.70 -15.91
N ALA A 649 49.09 9.87 -15.53
CA ALA A 649 49.32 9.34 -14.18
C ALA A 649 49.83 10.41 -13.17
N GLY A 650 49.37 11.66 -13.30
CA GLY A 650 49.94 12.86 -12.70
C GLY A 650 48.90 13.88 -12.23
N CYS A 651 47.70 13.46 -11.82
CA CYS A 651 46.95 14.27 -10.86
C CYS A 651 47.83 14.38 -9.60
N ASN A 652 48.47 15.53 -9.42
CA ASN A 652 49.44 15.73 -8.35
C ASN A 652 48.66 15.93 -7.04
N LEU A 653 48.41 14.80 -6.39
CA LEU A 653 48.37 14.76 -4.94
C LEU A 653 49.81 14.51 -4.50
N ARG A 654 50.28 15.27 -3.51
CA ARG A 654 51.64 15.11 -3.00
C ARG A 654 51.79 13.70 -2.42
N ASP A 655 52.70 12.92 -3.00
CA ASP A 655 53.08 11.62 -2.42
C ASP A 655 53.47 11.82 -0.95
N PRO A 656 52.95 11.02 -0.01
CA PRO A 656 53.30 11.15 1.39
C PRO A 656 54.82 11.02 1.56
N ALA A 657 55.44 12.01 2.21
CA ALA A 657 56.89 11.98 2.48
C ALA A 657 57.29 10.74 3.33
N ALA A 658 56.34 10.13 4.05
CA ALA A 658 56.41 8.84 4.71
C ALA A 658 54.98 8.32 5.01
N VAL A 659 54.78 6.99 5.02
CA VAL A 659 53.57 6.37 5.61
C VAL A 659 53.51 6.76 7.08
N ALA A 660 52.36 7.24 7.56
CA ALA A 660 52.20 7.53 8.97
C ALA A 660 52.45 6.26 9.80
N THR A 661 52.99 6.37 11.01
CA THR A 661 53.43 5.25 11.86
C THR A 661 52.39 4.13 12.07
N ASN A 662 51.11 4.40 11.78
CA ASN A 662 49.98 3.47 11.89
C ASN A 662 49.51 2.85 10.55
N GLY A 663 50.27 2.99 9.46
CA GLY A 663 49.91 2.41 8.17
C GLY A 663 48.91 3.23 7.34
N ILE A 664 48.75 4.53 7.60
CA ILE A 664 47.85 5.39 6.82
C ILE A 664 48.66 6.20 5.81
N ALA A 665 48.21 6.18 4.55
CA ALA A 665 48.71 7.05 3.49
C ALA A 665 47.80 8.27 3.36
N ASN A 666 48.38 9.47 3.38
CA ASN A 666 47.68 10.74 3.24
C ASN A 666 48.11 11.41 1.94
N TYR A 667 47.13 11.85 1.16
CA TYR A 667 47.30 12.55 -0.09
C TYR A 667 46.59 13.89 0.00
N VAL A 668 47.27 14.98 -0.35
CA VAL A 668 46.72 16.34 -0.36
C VAL A 668 47.09 16.97 -1.70
N SER A 669 46.18 17.72 -2.30
CA SER A 669 46.39 18.40 -3.58
C SER A 669 47.65 19.29 -3.55
N ASP A 670 48.47 19.20 -4.61
CA ASP A 670 49.69 20.00 -4.80
C ASP A 670 49.94 20.41 -6.27
N GLY A 671 48.87 20.43 -7.08
CA GLY A 671 48.87 20.94 -8.44
C GLY A 671 48.93 22.47 -8.52
N PHE A 672 48.43 23.03 -9.62
CA PHE A 672 48.33 24.46 -9.85
C PHE A 672 47.55 25.13 -8.72
N ASP A 673 48.15 26.12 -8.06
CA ASP A 673 47.62 26.80 -6.86
C ASP A 673 47.13 25.83 -5.76
N ASP A 674 47.90 24.75 -5.52
CA ASP A 674 47.61 23.70 -4.54
C ASP A 674 46.31 22.91 -4.81
N SER A 675 45.78 22.97 -6.04
CA SER A 675 44.57 22.24 -6.47
C SER A 675 44.87 20.84 -7.04
N LEU A 676 43.84 20.08 -7.38
CA LEU A 676 43.96 18.80 -8.10
C LEU A 676 44.31 18.98 -9.59
N VAL A 677 44.31 20.22 -10.09
CA VAL A 677 44.54 20.55 -11.49
C VAL A 677 46.05 20.63 -11.75
N GLU A 678 46.58 19.83 -12.68
CA GLU A 678 48.02 19.80 -12.99
C GLU A 678 48.46 21.00 -13.86
N ASP A 679 47.63 21.41 -14.83
CA ASP A 679 47.93 22.47 -15.79
C ASP A 679 46.68 23.30 -16.14
N ALA A 680 46.76 24.61 -15.91
CA ALA A 680 45.68 25.58 -16.19
C ALA A 680 45.39 25.76 -17.70
N VAL A 681 46.21 25.21 -18.61
CA VAL A 681 45.94 25.26 -20.06
C VAL A 681 44.89 24.24 -20.49
N VAL A 682 44.77 23.12 -19.76
CA VAL A 682 43.84 22.01 -20.10
C VAL A 682 42.50 22.15 -19.37
N TYR A 683 42.52 22.75 -18.17
CA TYR A 683 41.34 23.06 -17.37
C TYR A 683 40.89 24.50 -17.60
N ASN A 684 39.61 24.72 -17.88
CA ASN A 684 39.10 26.07 -18.15
C ASN A 684 38.87 26.87 -16.85
N THR A 685 39.95 27.36 -16.25
CA THR A 685 39.93 28.15 -15.00
C THR A 685 39.25 29.51 -15.14
N ASN A 686 38.96 29.97 -16.36
CA ASN A 686 38.20 31.21 -16.59
C ASN A 686 36.70 31.03 -16.33
N ASN A 687 36.20 29.80 -16.49
CA ASN A 687 34.77 29.49 -16.39
C ASN A 687 34.43 28.62 -15.17
N TYR A 688 35.42 27.94 -14.57
CA TYR A 688 35.19 27.01 -13.46
C TYR A 688 36.22 27.15 -12.33
N PRO A 689 35.81 26.99 -11.07
CA PRO A 689 36.73 27.07 -9.93
C PRO A 689 37.71 25.89 -9.93
N LEU A 690 38.85 26.10 -9.27
CA LEU A 690 39.80 25.04 -8.98
C LEU A 690 39.19 24.06 -7.96
N VAL A 691 39.42 22.77 -8.20
CA VAL A 691 39.00 21.69 -7.29
C VAL A 691 40.18 21.28 -6.43
N TYR A 692 39.94 21.15 -5.13
CA TYR A 692 40.91 20.73 -4.14
C TYR A 692 40.52 19.36 -3.57
N GLY A 693 41.49 18.64 -3.01
CA GLY A 693 41.23 17.29 -2.52
C GLY A 693 42.18 16.83 -1.42
N ILE A 694 41.63 16.08 -0.46
CA ILE A 694 42.38 15.32 0.55
C ILE A 694 41.86 13.90 0.53
N MET A 695 42.76 12.93 0.46
CA MET A 695 42.42 11.51 0.50
C MET A 695 43.29 10.74 1.47
N GLN A 696 42.69 9.75 2.11
CA GLN A 696 43.36 8.85 3.02
C GLN A 696 43.00 7.42 2.73
N HIS A 697 43.99 6.55 2.96
CA HIS A 697 43.86 5.12 2.79
C HIS A 697 44.57 4.38 3.92
N ASN A 698 43.97 3.30 4.39
CA ASN A 698 44.54 2.44 5.41
C ASN A 698 45.28 1.25 4.75
N LEU A 699 46.60 1.16 4.94
CA LEU A 699 47.50 0.10 4.44
C LEU A 699 47.82 -0.90 5.56
N PRO A 700 47.19 -2.10 5.58
CA PRO A 700 47.53 -3.15 6.54
C PRO A 700 48.94 -3.68 6.25
N GLY A 701 49.95 -3.16 6.95
CA GLY A 701 51.36 -3.57 6.79
C GLY A 701 52.35 -2.42 6.64
N GLY A 702 51.87 -1.18 6.45
CA GLY A 702 52.69 0.04 6.55
C GLY A 702 53.75 0.23 5.45
N VAL A 703 53.69 -0.52 4.36
CA VAL A 703 54.60 -0.38 3.21
C VAL A 703 53.79 0.08 2.00
N ILE A 704 54.22 1.17 1.35
CA ILE A 704 53.72 1.56 0.01
C ILE A 704 54.47 0.70 -1.01
N ASP A 705 53.81 -0.27 -1.62
CA ASP A 705 54.37 -0.92 -2.81
C ASP A 705 54.13 -0.04 -4.03
N GLN A 706 55.17 0.67 -4.48
CA GLN A 706 55.09 1.54 -5.66
C GLN A 706 54.76 0.81 -6.98
N ASN A 707 54.52 -0.50 -7.02
CA ASN A 707 54.10 -1.24 -8.23
C ASN A 707 52.74 -1.95 -8.08
N THR A 708 52.31 -2.30 -6.85
CA THR A 708 50.96 -2.87 -6.58
C THR A 708 50.00 -1.92 -5.87
N ASP A 709 50.52 -0.91 -5.16
CA ASP A 709 49.78 0.16 -4.51
C ASP A 709 49.86 1.48 -5.30
N ARG A 710 50.18 1.42 -6.62
CA ARG A 710 50.10 2.61 -7.48
C ARG A 710 48.66 3.08 -7.60
N TRP A 711 48.29 4.08 -6.81
CA TRP A 711 47.11 4.93 -7.01
C TRP A 711 47.29 5.86 -8.23
N SER A 712 47.73 5.30 -9.36
CA SER A 712 48.10 6.04 -10.58
C SER A 712 46.91 6.57 -11.40
N ASN A 713 45.66 6.38 -10.93
CA ASN A 713 44.46 6.66 -11.72
C ASN A 713 43.31 7.30 -10.94
N VAL A 714 43.54 7.73 -9.70
CA VAL A 714 42.44 7.94 -8.75
C VAL A 714 41.70 9.25 -8.95
N HIS A 715 42.23 10.26 -9.67
CA HIS A 715 41.46 11.45 -10.06
C HIS A 715 41.63 11.72 -11.54
N LYS A 716 40.69 11.24 -12.34
CA LYS A 716 40.64 11.58 -13.76
C LYS A 716 39.49 12.54 -13.98
N PHE A 717 39.81 13.69 -14.53
CA PHE A 717 38.86 14.48 -15.31
C PHE A 717 38.74 13.80 -16.67
N ARG A 718 37.58 13.21 -16.95
CA ARG A 718 37.30 12.54 -18.22
C ARG A 718 36.12 13.22 -18.88
N ASP A 719 36.37 13.72 -20.08
CA ASP A 719 35.35 14.17 -21.03
C ASP A 719 34.83 12.94 -21.79
N ASP A 720 33.89 12.19 -21.22
CA ASP A 720 33.26 11.09 -21.96
C ASP A 720 31.95 11.53 -22.64
N ALA A 721 31.32 10.62 -23.40
CA ALA A 721 30.09 10.96 -24.11
C ALA A 721 28.92 11.39 -23.19
N ALA A 722 29.05 11.22 -21.87
CA ALA A 722 28.10 11.62 -20.84
C ALA A 722 28.53 12.90 -20.08
N GLY A 723 29.65 13.53 -20.43
CA GLY A 723 30.14 14.79 -19.84
C GLY A 723 31.39 14.61 -18.96
N ASP A 724 31.78 15.69 -18.29
CA ASP A 724 32.94 15.74 -17.40
C ASP A 724 32.63 15.20 -16.00
N TYR A 725 33.52 14.38 -15.44
CA TYR A 725 33.40 13.88 -14.06
C TYR A 725 34.75 13.74 -13.37
N ILE A 726 34.73 13.78 -12.03
CA ILE A 726 35.84 13.35 -11.17
C ILE A 726 35.63 11.89 -10.84
N LYS A 727 36.49 11.03 -11.39
CA LYS A 727 36.60 9.63 -10.96
C LYS A 727 37.35 9.54 -9.63
N ILE A 728 36.98 8.61 -8.76
CA ILE A 728 37.69 8.11 -7.58
C ILE A 728 37.76 6.58 -7.71
N ASP A 729 38.96 6.03 -7.89
CA ASP A 729 39.16 4.61 -8.24
C ASP A 729 40.20 3.95 -7.32
N ALA A 730 39.84 2.85 -6.67
CA ALA A 730 40.76 2.04 -5.88
C ALA A 730 41.16 0.79 -6.70
N LEU A 731 42.38 0.77 -7.25
CA LEU A 731 42.88 -0.26 -8.17
C LEU A 731 42.95 -1.70 -7.61
N ASN A 732 42.74 -1.89 -6.30
CA ASN A 732 42.79 -3.19 -5.66
C ASN A 732 41.53 -3.43 -4.80
N ALA A 733 40.76 -4.47 -5.16
CA ALA A 733 39.54 -4.86 -4.45
C ALA A 733 39.76 -5.33 -3.01
N ALA A 734 41.03 -5.58 -2.62
CA ALA A 734 41.43 -6.01 -1.30
C ALA A 734 41.78 -4.85 -0.33
N LEU A 735 41.45 -3.60 -0.66
CA LEU A 735 41.78 -2.44 0.17
C LEU A 735 40.75 -2.20 1.30
N ASP A 736 41.26 -2.01 2.52
CA ASP A 736 40.51 -1.86 3.77
C ASP A 736 40.18 -0.38 4.04
N ALA A 737 39.16 0.16 3.38
CA ALA A 737 38.56 1.49 3.59
C ALA A 737 39.40 2.73 3.21
N TYR A 738 38.75 3.72 2.55
CA TYR A 738 39.32 5.02 2.22
C TYR A 738 38.39 6.18 2.62
N SER A 739 38.97 7.36 2.86
CA SER A 739 38.20 8.59 3.09
C SER A 739 38.66 9.66 2.11
N ALA A 740 37.72 10.42 1.54
CA ALA A 740 38.01 11.41 0.52
C ALA A 740 37.17 12.68 0.76
N LEU A 741 37.81 13.83 0.83
CA LEU A 741 37.18 15.14 0.84
C LEU A 741 37.58 15.87 -0.45
N LEU A 742 36.61 16.25 -1.26
CA LEU A 742 36.77 17.05 -2.47
C LEU A 742 35.99 18.35 -2.28
N TRP A 743 36.54 19.48 -2.70
CA TRP A 743 35.86 20.76 -2.53
C TRP A 743 36.29 21.81 -3.55
N VAL A 744 35.49 22.88 -3.62
CA VAL A 744 35.83 24.14 -4.26
C VAL A 744 35.79 25.27 -3.24
N GLU A 745 36.55 26.32 -3.51
CA GLU A 745 36.60 27.52 -2.67
C GLU A 745 35.97 28.70 -3.42
N GLY A 746 35.37 29.61 -2.67
CA GLY A 746 34.68 30.77 -3.24
C GLY A 746 34.58 31.94 -2.27
N ALA A 747 33.80 32.95 -2.68
CA ALA A 747 33.47 34.05 -1.80
C ALA A 747 32.70 33.56 -0.56
N SER A 748 32.83 34.28 0.54
CA SER A 748 32.09 33.97 1.77
C SER A 748 30.58 34.04 1.52
N VAL A 749 29.87 32.99 1.90
CA VAL A 749 28.41 32.88 1.83
C VAL A 749 27.83 32.81 3.23
N ASP A 750 26.82 33.64 3.48
CA ASP A 750 25.99 33.59 4.67
C ASP A 750 24.70 32.81 4.38
N ALA A 751 24.65 31.54 4.80
CA ALA A 751 23.48 30.69 4.62
C ALA A 751 22.37 30.96 5.65
N THR A 752 22.54 31.93 6.55
CA THR A 752 21.50 32.35 7.50
C THR A 752 20.58 33.42 6.91
N ALA A 753 21.03 34.10 5.85
CA ALA A 753 20.29 35.20 5.22
C ALA A 753 19.28 34.72 4.16
N ALA A 754 19.45 33.52 3.62
CA ALA A 754 18.57 32.97 2.58
C ALA A 754 18.63 31.44 2.54
N GLN A 755 17.57 30.81 2.02
CA GLN A 755 17.54 29.36 1.85
C GLN A 755 18.63 28.93 0.86
N THR A 756 19.54 28.10 1.37
CA THR A 756 20.71 27.64 0.63
C THR A 756 20.66 26.11 0.57
N THR A 757 20.81 25.58 -0.64
CA THR A 757 20.74 24.16 -0.95
C THR A 757 22.14 23.64 -1.24
N TRP A 758 22.51 22.49 -0.66
CA TRP A 758 23.66 21.73 -1.13
C TRP A 758 23.17 20.65 -2.09
N GLU A 759 23.84 20.47 -3.22
CA GLU A 759 23.43 19.51 -4.24
C GLU A 759 24.63 18.75 -4.79
N VAL A 760 24.41 17.51 -5.24
CA VAL A 760 25.42 16.61 -5.79
C VAL A 760 24.81 15.73 -6.86
N ASP A 761 25.59 15.37 -7.88
CA ASP A 761 25.26 14.32 -8.84
C ASP A 761 26.41 13.31 -8.94
N ALA A 762 26.08 12.02 -8.89
CA ALA A 762 27.04 10.92 -8.89
C ALA A 762 26.52 9.68 -9.63
N ASN A 763 27.28 9.10 -10.57
CA ASN A 763 26.78 7.99 -11.40
C ASN A 763 26.75 6.61 -10.69
N ASN A 764 27.51 6.42 -9.61
CA ASN A 764 27.68 5.11 -8.98
C ASN A 764 27.33 5.16 -7.48
N ALA A 765 26.72 4.08 -6.98
CA ALA A 765 26.38 3.94 -5.57
C ALA A 765 27.62 4.11 -4.67
N TRP A 766 27.53 4.89 -3.60
CA TRP A 766 28.59 5.09 -2.61
C TRP A 766 28.39 4.09 -1.45
N ASN A 767 29.45 3.35 -1.09
CA ASN A 767 29.38 2.27 -0.09
C ASN A 767 29.85 2.75 1.30
N GLY A 768 29.95 1.87 2.31
CA GLY A 768 30.45 2.27 3.64
C GLY A 768 29.49 3.22 4.39
N ASN A 769 29.99 4.34 4.91
CA ASN A 769 29.17 5.37 5.58
C ASN A 769 28.56 6.42 4.62
N GLY A 770 28.62 6.18 3.30
CA GLY A 770 28.02 7.02 2.27
C GLY A 770 28.78 8.30 1.92
N LEU A 771 28.26 9.00 0.90
CA LEU A 771 28.66 10.36 0.53
C LEU A 771 27.93 11.35 1.43
N ARG A 772 28.60 12.41 1.87
CA ARG A 772 28.05 13.47 2.71
C ARG A 772 28.35 14.84 2.11
N ALA A 773 27.49 15.81 2.40
CA ALA A 773 27.80 17.21 2.14
C ALA A 773 28.94 17.66 3.05
N ALA A 774 29.83 18.50 2.53
CA ALA A 774 30.90 19.12 3.30
C ALA A 774 30.92 20.63 3.07
N VAL A 775 31.04 21.41 4.14
CA VAL A 775 31.15 22.87 4.09
C VAL A 775 32.23 23.37 5.03
N ARG A 776 32.96 24.41 4.63
CA ARG A 776 33.94 25.09 5.49
C ARG A 776 33.37 26.42 5.95
N ASN A 777 32.87 26.49 7.19
CA ASN A 777 32.43 27.75 7.79
C ASN A 777 33.58 28.41 8.57
N GLY A 778 34.07 29.56 8.09
CA GLY A 778 35.32 30.17 8.52
C GLY A 778 36.51 29.24 8.26
N SER A 779 37.15 28.76 9.33
CA SER A 779 38.26 27.80 9.25
C SER A 779 37.89 26.36 9.59
N THR A 780 36.62 26.11 9.94
CA THR A 780 36.19 24.81 10.47
C THR A 780 35.39 24.06 9.41
N TRP A 781 35.75 22.79 9.20
CA TRP A 781 35.01 21.91 8.30
C TRP A 781 33.87 21.21 9.03
N TYR A 782 32.75 21.12 8.34
CA TYR A 782 31.54 20.46 8.78
C TYR A 782 31.08 19.48 7.72
N VAL A 783 30.51 18.35 8.15
CA VAL A 783 29.85 17.38 7.27
C VAL A 783 28.45 17.04 7.76
N SER A 784 27.55 16.80 6.83
CA SER A 784 26.12 16.55 7.09
C SER A 784 25.88 15.24 7.83
N GLU A 785 24.78 15.19 8.59
CA GLU A 785 24.19 13.96 9.15
C GLU A 785 23.59 13.13 8.01
N THR A 786 22.94 13.80 7.06
CA THR A 786 22.40 13.19 5.84
C THR A 786 23.50 12.53 5.00
N THR A 787 23.23 11.31 4.52
CA THR A 787 24.10 10.50 3.67
C THR A 787 23.44 10.12 2.35
N PHE A 788 24.23 10.09 1.28
CA PHE A 788 23.80 9.74 -0.07
C PHE A 788 24.53 8.46 -0.52
N ASN A 789 23.76 7.42 -0.84
CA ASN A 789 24.30 6.07 -1.13
C ASN A 789 23.94 5.56 -2.55
N SER A 790 22.91 6.12 -3.19
CA SER A 790 22.53 5.81 -4.57
C SER A 790 23.21 6.76 -5.56
N GLY A 791 23.33 6.33 -6.82
CA GLY A 791 23.67 7.27 -7.90
C GLY A 791 22.48 8.17 -8.26
N GLY A 792 22.76 9.24 -9.02
CA GLY A 792 21.85 10.31 -9.43
C GLY A 792 22.04 11.60 -8.61
N THR A 793 21.21 12.59 -8.93
CA THR A 793 21.18 13.87 -8.23
C THR A 793 20.56 13.73 -6.84
N ALA A 794 21.18 14.35 -5.84
CA ALA A 794 20.67 14.43 -4.49
C ALA A 794 20.95 15.81 -3.88
N SER A 795 20.16 16.22 -2.89
CA SER A 795 20.29 17.54 -2.28
C SER A 795 19.94 17.57 -0.80
N ILE A 796 20.44 18.60 -0.11
CA ILE A 796 19.97 19.08 1.18
C ILE A 796 19.31 20.42 0.91
N VAL A 797 17.97 20.45 0.92
CA VAL A 797 17.17 21.60 0.48
C VAL A 797 17.48 22.87 1.28
N ASP A 798 17.66 22.74 2.59
CA ASP A 798 18.06 23.83 3.48
C ASP A 798 19.20 23.39 4.42
N ILE A 799 20.42 23.83 4.11
CA ILE A 799 21.61 23.51 4.91
C ILE A 799 21.60 24.13 6.31
N ALA A 800 20.80 25.18 6.55
CA ALA A 800 20.67 25.80 7.87
C ALA A 800 19.86 24.91 8.84
N SER A 801 18.95 24.08 8.31
CA SER A 801 18.16 23.11 9.08
C SER A 801 18.87 21.77 9.31
N GLU A 802 19.89 21.47 8.50
CA GLU A 802 20.68 20.23 8.57
C GLU A 802 21.55 20.17 9.84
N LYS A 803 21.82 18.95 10.32
CA LYS A 803 22.75 18.74 11.44
C LYS A 803 24.15 18.44 10.92
N TRP A 804 25.15 19.03 11.59
CA TRP A 804 26.53 19.02 11.14
C TRP A 804 27.49 18.52 12.22
N ALA A 805 28.38 17.61 11.85
CA ALA A 805 29.51 17.18 12.66
C ALA A 805 30.79 17.93 12.22
N VAL A 806 31.68 18.23 13.17
CA VAL A 806 32.99 18.79 12.85
C VAL A 806 33.85 17.71 12.20
N LEU A 807 34.40 18.00 11.02
CA LEU A 807 35.43 17.19 10.38
C LEU A 807 36.79 17.83 10.61
N THR A 808 37.79 17.03 10.98
CA THR A 808 39.19 17.47 10.98
C THR A 808 39.85 16.95 9.71
N PRO A 809 40.14 17.81 8.71
CA PRO A 809 40.78 17.37 7.49
C PRO A 809 42.17 16.79 7.78
N ALA A 810 42.55 15.76 7.04
CA ALA A 810 43.87 15.17 7.18
C ALA A 810 44.97 16.08 6.64
N THR A 811 46.13 16.00 7.26
CA THR A 811 47.37 16.57 6.74
C THR A 811 48.28 15.44 6.27
N LEU A 812 49.39 15.78 5.61
CA LEU A 812 50.39 14.80 5.17
C LEU A 812 50.91 13.92 6.32
N THR A 813 50.81 14.37 7.57
CA THR A 813 51.30 13.66 8.77
C THR A 813 50.19 13.02 9.62
N SER A 814 48.94 13.06 9.18
CA SER A 814 47.81 12.48 9.94
C SER A 814 47.99 10.98 10.18
N THR A 815 47.75 10.54 11.42
CA THR A 815 47.92 9.14 11.86
C THR A 815 46.59 8.38 12.03
N SER A 816 45.47 9.04 11.72
CA SER A 816 44.10 8.50 11.83
C SER A 816 43.30 8.85 10.57
N MET A 817 42.34 7.99 10.19
CA MET A 817 41.41 8.26 9.09
C MET A 817 40.48 9.44 9.44
N MET A 818 40.18 10.27 8.43
CA MET A 818 39.10 11.24 8.43
C MET A 818 37.82 10.44 8.51
N THR A 819 37.11 10.58 9.62
CA THR A 819 35.82 9.96 9.81
C THR A 819 34.98 10.78 10.77
N VAL A 820 33.67 10.71 10.59
CA VAL A 820 32.69 11.23 11.55
C VAL A 820 31.93 10.11 12.26
N SER A 821 32.39 8.86 12.12
CA SER A 821 31.90 7.74 12.90
C SER A 821 32.03 8.02 14.40
N GLY A 822 30.89 8.05 15.09
CA GLY A 822 30.80 8.36 16.52
C GLY A 822 30.80 9.86 16.86
N ALA A 823 30.79 10.76 15.88
CA ALA A 823 30.63 12.19 16.09
C ALA A 823 29.18 12.56 16.48
N SER A 824 29.00 13.70 17.14
CA SER A 824 27.68 14.26 17.44
C SER A 824 27.27 15.28 16.37
N PHE A 825 26.08 15.07 15.80
CA PHE A 825 25.47 15.95 14.80
C PHE A 825 24.50 16.93 15.48
N ILE A 826 24.68 18.22 15.24
CA ILE A 826 23.84 19.29 15.77
C ILE A 826 23.60 20.36 14.70
N ILE A 827 22.50 21.11 14.77
CA ILE A 827 22.26 22.28 13.93
C ILE A 827 23.34 23.34 14.25
N ARG A 828 23.85 24.01 13.23
CA ARG A 828 24.90 25.03 13.36
C ARG A 828 24.58 26.29 12.56
N THR A 829 25.08 27.41 13.04
CA THR A 829 25.10 28.67 12.28
C THR A 829 26.17 28.58 11.19
N LEU A 830 25.77 28.78 9.93
CA LEU A 830 26.62 28.71 8.74
C LEU A 830 26.64 30.08 8.02
N ASP A 831 27.23 31.07 8.67
CA ASP A 831 27.23 32.49 8.29
C ASP A 831 28.47 32.95 7.48
N ASN A 832 29.45 32.08 7.29
CA ASN A 832 30.71 32.38 6.60
C ASN A 832 31.28 31.15 5.87
N ILE A 833 30.47 30.54 5.01
CA ILE A 833 30.88 29.40 4.19
C ILE A 833 31.90 29.88 3.15
N THR A 834 33.10 29.34 3.19
CA THR A 834 34.22 29.69 2.28
C THR A 834 34.60 28.56 1.33
N ALA A 835 34.04 27.36 1.53
CA ALA A 835 34.21 26.23 0.66
C ALA A 835 33.02 25.28 0.76
N VAL A 836 32.71 24.62 -0.36
CA VAL A 836 31.70 23.56 -0.46
C VAL A 836 32.32 22.34 -1.11
N GLY A 837 31.94 21.16 -0.63
CA GLY A 837 32.51 19.92 -1.08
C GLY A 837 31.64 18.71 -0.82
N ALA A 838 32.19 17.56 -1.18
CA ALA A 838 31.60 16.25 -0.96
C ALA A 838 32.62 15.36 -0.20
N PHE A 839 32.13 14.64 0.82
CA PHE A 839 32.95 13.83 1.69
C PHE A 839 32.51 12.35 1.65
N GLY A 840 33.40 11.47 1.22
CA GLY A 840 33.25 10.03 1.37
C GLY A 840 33.87 9.55 2.68
N ASP A 841 33.04 9.05 3.60
CA ASP A 841 33.47 8.59 4.93
C ASP A 841 33.76 7.09 4.95
N THR A 842 35.02 6.69 5.08
CA THR A 842 35.45 5.28 5.24
C THR A 842 34.81 4.30 4.22
N GLN A 843 34.79 4.71 2.96
CA GLN A 843 34.27 3.96 1.82
C GLN A 843 34.99 2.62 1.64
N THR A 844 34.27 1.55 1.30
CA THR A 844 34.82 0.20 1.13
C THR A 844 34.58 -0.39 -0.27
N GLY A 845 35.53 -1.21 -0.74
CA GLY A 845 35.47 -1.92 -2.04
C GLY A 845 36.06 -1.13 -3.24
N ALA A 846 36.55 -1.87 -4.25
CA ALA A 846 37.13 -1.30 -5.48
C ALA A 846 36.09 -0.98 -6.55
N ALA A 847 35.19 -0.05 -6.25
CA ALA A 847 34.22 0.42 -7.24
C ALA A 847 34.54 1.87 -7.63
N ASP A 848 34.60 2.11 -8.95
CA ASP A 848 34.67 3.43 -9.56
C ASP A 848 33.58 4.34 -8.94
N LYS A 849 33.96 5.41 -8.22
CA LYS A 849 33.01 6.44 -7.79
C LYS A 849 33.18 7.67 -8.66
N ASN A 850 32.11 8.15 -9.25
CA ASN A 850 32.15 9.32 -10.13
C ASN A 850 31.31 10.42 -9.50
N LEU A 851 31.89 11.60 -9.33
CA LEU A 851 31.16 12.83 -9.06
C LEU A 851 31.05 13.59 -10.37
N LEU A 852 29.82 13.87 -10.78
CA LEU A 852 29.50 14.66 -11.96
C LEU A 852 29.37 16.12 -11.57
N TYR A 853 28.73 16.36 -10.42
CA TYR A 853 28.49 17.71 -9.92
C TYR A 853 28.47 17.73 -8.39
N PHE A 854 28.89 18.85 -7.80
CA PHE A 854 28.49 19.24 -6.46
C PHE A 854 28.52 20.77 -6.32
N GLY A 855 27.60 21.30 -5.53
CA GLY A 855 27.48 22.74 -5.40
C GLY A 855 26.67 23.20 -4.20
N LEU A 856 26.84 24.49 -3.91
CA LEU A 856 26.02 25.28 -3.02
C LEU A 856 25.21 26.25 -3.89
N LEU A 857 23.90 26.07 -3.86
CA LEU A 857 22.93 26.82 -4.62
C LEU A 857 22.13 27.71 -3.66
N GLN A 858 21.76 28.91 -4.10
CA GLN A 858 20.82 29.77 -3.41
C GLN A 858 19.49 29.71 -4.13
N LYS A 859 18.42 29.41 -3.41
CA LYS A 859 17.06 29.51 -3.96
C LYS A 859 16.67 30.98 -4.07
N THR A 860 15.99 31.36 -5.14
CA THR A 860 15.43 32.71 -5.27
C THR A 860 14.59 33.03 -4.04
N ALA A 861 14.90 34.15 -3.38
CA ALA A 861 14.18 34.62 -2.21
C ALA A 861 12.93 35.41 -2.62
N LEU A 862 11.82 35.11 -1.96
CA LEU A 862 10.60 35.92 -2.03
C LEU A 862 10.71 37.11 -1.09
N THR A 863 10.23 38.28 -1.51
CA THR A 863 10.09 39.42 -0.61
C THR A 863 9.02 39.15 0.45
N ALA A 864 9.00 39.96 1.51
CA ALA A 864 7.97 39.85 2.54
C ALA A 864 6.57 40.07 1.97
N PHE A 865 6.43 41.00 1.01
CA PHE A 865 5.18 41.22 0.31
C PHE A 865 4.76 40.00 -0.51
N GLU A 866 5.68 39.38 -1.29
CA GLU A 866 5.36 38.20 -2.08
C GLU A 866 4.91 37.00 -1.22
N GLN A 867 5.53 36.81 -0.05
CA GLN A 867 5.10 35.78 0.90
C GLN A 867 3.72 36.09 1.50
N TRP A 868 3.44 37.37 1.75
CA TRP A 868 2.11 37.79 2.20
C TRP A 868 1.05 37.54 1.13
N THR A 869 1.30 37.90 -0.14
CA THR A 869 0.36 37.64 -1.23
C THR A 869 0.07 36.15 -1.39
N ASP A 870 1.10 35.29 -1.32
CA ASP A 870 0.92 33.84 -1.38
C ASP A 870 0.04 33.32 -0.23
N SER A 871 0.14 33.94 0.97
CA SER A 871 -0.70 33.60 2.12
C SER A 871 -2.15 34.06 2.02
N GLN A 872 -2.43 35.07 1.18
CA GLN A 872 -3.77 35.55 0.89
C GLN A 872 -4.42 34.78 -0.28
N GLY A 873 -3.67 33.91 -0.97
CA GLY A 873 -4.16 33.21 -2.15
C GLY A 873 -4.27 34.09 -3.41
N ILE A 874 -3.54 35.21 -3.45
CA ILE A 874 -3.44 36.07 -4.63
C ILE A 874 -2.07 35.88 -5.27
N TYR A 875 -2.05 35.74 -6.60
CA TYR A 875 -0.86 35.31 -7.31
C TYR A 875 -0.66 36.12 -8.59
N ASN A 876 0.58 36.14 -9.08
CA ASN A 876 0.91 36.66 -10.41
C ASN A 876 0.44 38.10 -10.60
N ASP A 877 -0.39 38.35 -11.62
CA ASP A 877 -0.80 39.71 -11.99
C ASP A 877 -1.71 40.32 -10.91
N ASP A 878 -2.51 39.51 -10.21
CA ASP A 878 -3.38 39.98 -9.11
C ASP A 878 -2.59 40.25 -7.82
N ALA A 879 -1.35 39.76 -7.72
CA ALA A 879 -0.47 39.98 -6.58
C ALA A 879 0.38 41.25 -6.69
N GLY A 880 0.17 42.10 -7.70
CA GLY A 880 0.93 43.34 -7.82
C GLY A 880 0.54 44.34 -6.72
N MET A 881 1.52 45.11 -6.24
CA MET A 881 1.35 46.03 -5.10
C MET A 881 0.24 47.06 -5.27
N ALA A 882 0.00 47.50 -6.51
CA ALA A 882 -0.97 48.53 -6.86
C ALA A 882 -2.31 47.95 -7.31
N ASP A 883 -2.40 46.62 -7.44
CA ASP A 883 -3.61 45.94 -7.84
C ASP A 883 -4.58 45.85 -6.66
N ASP A 884 -5.86 45.75 -7.00
CA ASP A 884 -7.02 45.76 -6.10
C ASP A 884 -8.00 44.67 -6.61
N PRO A 885 -7.74 43.40 -6.26
CA PRO A 885 -8.48 42.26 -6.81
C PRO A 885 -9.96 42.23 -6.39
N ASP A 886 -10.29 42.75 -5.21
CA ASP A 886 -11.66 42.76 -4.68
C ASP A 886 -12.43 44.07 -4.93
N SER A 887 -11.76 45.06 -5.54
CA SER A 887 -12.32 46.33 -6.01
C SER A 887 -12.88 47.20 -4.88
N ASP A 888 -12.17 47.26 -3.75
CA ASP A 888 -12.54 48.05 -2.57
C ASP A 888 -11.82 49.42 -2.46
N ASP A 889 -11.08 49.79 -3.51
CA ASP A 889 -10.21 50.96 -3.62
C ASP A 889 -8.99 50.94 -2.68
N ALA A 890 -8.65 49.81 -2.06
CA ALA A 890 -7.40 49.56 -1.35
C ALA A 890 -6.48 48.65 -2.18
N SER A 891 -5.28 49.14 -2.49
CA SER A 891 -4.31 48.28 -3.16
C SER A 891 -3.75 47.22 -2.21
N ASN A 892 -3.32 46.08 -2.74
CA ASN A 892 -2.65 45.00 -2.00
C ASN A 892 -1.57 45.50 -1.01
N LEU A 893 -0.75 46.49 -1.41
CA LEU A 893 0.30 47.06 -0.54
C LEU A 893 -0.28 47.84 0.65
N GLU A 894 -1.38 48.56 0.45
CA GLU A 894 -2.07 49.25 1.53
C GLU A 894 -2.68 48.25 2.51
N GLU A 895 -3.29 47.19 1.99
CA GLU A 895 -3.91 46.17 2.82
C GLU A 895 -2.87 45.35 3.59
N TRP A 896 -1.75 44.99 2.97
CA TRP A 896 -0.63 44.41 3.70
C TRP A 896 -0.18 45.35 4.83
N GLY A 897 0.07 46.62 4.49
CA GLY A 897 0.55 47.62 5.43
C GLY A 897 -0.46 48.03 6.51
N LEU A 898 -1.76 47.78 6.33
CA LEU A 898 -2.83 48.24 7.24
C LEU A 898 -3.70 47.11 7.77
N GLY A 899 -3.40 45.86 7.42
CA GLY A 899 -4.05 44.65 7.92
C GLY A 899 -5.43 44.42 7.32
N GLY A 900 -5.59 44.70 6.02
CA GLY A 900 -6.75 44.34 5.22
C GLY A 900 -6.66 42.94 4.62
N ASN A 901 -7.64 42.57 3.79
CA ASN A 901 -7.70 41.29 3.09
C ASN A 901 -8.09 41.51 1.62
N PRO A 902 -7.16 41.27 0.66
CA PRO A 902 -7.33 41.58 -0.76
C PRO A 902 -8.36 40.72 -1.51
N MET A 903 -8.98 39.78 -0.81
CA MET A 903 -10.04 38.92 -1.33
C MET A 903 -11.39 39.21 -0.66
N ASN A 904 -11.48 40.25 0.17
CA ASN A 904 -12.68 40.60 0.92
C ASN A 904 -12.85 42.12 1.02
N ALA A 905 -13.63 42.67 0.08
CA ALA A 905 -13.91 44.10 -0.04
C ALA A 905 -14.56 44.77 1.19
N ALA A 906 -14.94 43.99 2.23
CA ALA A 906 -15.40 44.52 3.51
C ALA A 906 -14.26 44.78 4.51
N ASP A 907 -13.05 44.27 4.28
CA ASP A 907 -11.89 44.37 5.16
C ASP A 907 -10.73 45.13 4.50
N VAL A 908 -10.96 46.40 4.17
CA VAL A 908 -9.98 47.36 3.60
C VAL A 908 -8.78 47.69 4.53
N GLY A 909 -8.65 47.01 5.67
CA GLY A 909 -7.68 47.30 6.73
C GLY A 909 -7.98 48.56 7.57
N ILE A 910 -6.99 49.01 8.34
CA ILE A 910 -7.12 50.18 9.24
C ILE A 910 -7.10 51.47 8.42
N LYS A 911 -8.22 52.20 8.40
CA LYS A 911 -8.32 53.50 7.72
C LYS A 911 -8.23 54.69 8.69
N GLU A 912 -8.25 54.48 9.99
CA GLU A 912 -8.15 55.55 10.98
C GLU A 912 -6.74 56.15 11.05
N ARG A 913 -6.66 57.49 11.11
CA ARG A 913 -5.46 58.24 11.46
C ARG A 913 -5.85 59.36 12.41
N TYR A 914 -4.96 59.74 13.33
CA TYR A 914 -5.20 60.82 14.27
C TYR A 914 -4.29 62.01 13.98
N MET A 915 -4.85 63.21 14.04
CA MET A 915 -4.11 64.45 13.85
C MET A 915 -4.56 65.50 14.87
N ASP A 916 -3.60 66.19 15.47
CA ASP A 916 -3.82 67.36 16.34
C ASP A 916 -2.79 68.46 16.05
N CYS A 917 -3.10 69.72 16.37
CA CYS A 917 -2.19 70.85 16.18
C CYS A 917 -2.28 71.82 17.36
N ASP A 918 -1.14 72.07 18.02
CA ASP A 918 -1.06 72.96 19.19
C ASP A 918 -0.61 74.40 18.83
N GLY A 919 -0.44 74.67 17.53
CA GLY A 919 0.03 75.94 16.98
C GLY A 919 1.55 76.06 16.85
N ALA A 920 2.33 75.17 17.46
CA ALA A 920 3.78 75.06 17.25
C ALA A 920 4.16 73.79 16.46
N SER A 921 3.36 72.72 16.60
CA SER A 921 3.56 71.43 15.96
C SER A 921 2.23 70.76 15.59
N ILE A 922 2.29 69.90 14.57
CA ILE A 922 1.24 68.96 14.19
C ILE A 922 1.65 67.59 14.74
N THR A 923 0.79 66.96 15.53
CA THR A 923 0.94 65.57 15.94
C THR A 923 0.16 64.70 14.97
N TYR A 924 0.83 63.83 14.22
CA TYR A 924 0.22 62.88 13.29
C TYR A 924 0.51 61.44 13.72
N ILE A 925 -0.55 60.66 13.94
CA ILE A 925 -0.46 59.29 14.45
C ILE A 925 -1.07 58.32 13.44
N TYR A 926 -0.30 57.29 13.07
CA TYR A 926 -0.70 56.27 12.11
C TYR A 926 -0.38 54.84 12.61
N PRO A 927 -1.10 53.81 12.11
CA PRO A 927 -0.82 52.41 12.43
C PRO A 927 0.39 51.91 11.62
N ARG A 928 1.25 51.12 12.26
CA ARG A 928 2.37 50.44 11.61
C ARG A 928 2.40 48.98 12.04
N LEU A 929 2.57 48.05 11.10
CA LEU A 929 2.78 46.64 11.45
C LEU A 929 3.96 46.49 12.41
N LYS A 930 3.83 45.63 13.42
CA LYS A 930 4.92 45.35 14.39
C LYS A 930 5.93 44.33 13.90
N SER A 931 5.57 43.53 12.90
CA SER A 931 6.46 42.52 12.30
C SER A 931 7.73 43.17 11.75
N ALA A 932 8.83 42.40 11.75
CA ALA A 932 10.03 42.80 11.03
C ALA A 932 9.76 42.83 9.52
N ASP A 933 8.94 41.88 9.05
CA ASP A 933 8.47 41.75 7.68
C ASP A 933 7.24 42.66 7.49
N ARG A 934 7.48 43.91 7.08
CA ARG A 934 6.47 44.95 6.89
C ARG A 934 6.91 45.92 5.80
N PRO A 935 5.98 46.68 5.20
CA PRO A 935 6.36 47.75 4.28
C PRO A 935 7.03 48.92 5.04
N ASN A 936 7.64 49.81 4.29
CA ASN A 936 8.08 51.12 4.75
C ASN A 936 6.89 52.07 4.88
N TYR A 937 6.93 52.91 5.91
CA TYR A 937 5.89 53.89 6.23
C TYR A 937 6.55 55.26 6.33
N THR A 938 6.24 56.16 5.41
CA THR A 938 6.86 57.49 5.34
C THR A 938 5.80 58.58 5.39
N VAL A 939 6.01 59.59 6.24
CA VAL A 939 5.12 60.76 6.26
C VAL A 939 5.65 61.83 5.32
N LEU A 940 4.98 62.00 4.20
CA LEU A 940 5.30 63.03 3.22
C LEU A 940 4.53 64.32 3.50
N GLU A 941 5.14 65.44 3.14
CA GLU A 941 4.54 66.76 3.24
C GLU A 941 4.59 67.56 1.92
N THR A 942 3.62 68.46 1.74
CA THR A 942 3.62 69.49 0.69
C THR A 942 2.97 70.77 1.20
N THR A 943 3.26 71.91 0.58
CA THR A 943 2.60 73.19 0.87
C THR A 943 1.46 73.51 -0.10
N ASP A 944 1.31 72.73 -1.17
CA ASP A 944 0.28 72.90 -2.21
C ASP A 944 -0.13 71.55 -2.79
N LEU A 945 -1.42 71.25 -2.77
CA LEU A 945 -2.00 70.02 -3.34
C LEU A 945 -2.10 70.06 -4.88
N VAL A 946 -1.95 71.23 -5.51
CA VAL A 946 -2.23 71.41 -6.94
C VAL A 946 -0.97 71.36 -7.81
N ASN A 947 0.20 71.77 -7.29
CA ASN A 947 1.33 72.13 -8.17
C ASN A 947 2.74 71.71 -7.69
N ILE A 948 2.86 70.97 -6.59
CA ILE A 948 4.17 70.58 -6.02
C ILE A 948 4.16 69.09 -5.66
N GLY A 949 5.28 68.41 -5.90
CA GLY A 949 5.49 67.04 -5.46
C GLY A 949 5.54 66.92 -3.94
N TRP A 950 5.12 65.77 -3.44
CA TRP A 950 5.27 65.39 -2.03
C TRP A 950 6.75 65.19 -1.68
N GLY A 951 7.19 65.68 -0.52
CA GLY A 951 8.56 65.55 -0.05
C GLY A 951 8.64 64.86 1.31
N ASP A 952 9.66 64.04 1.49
CA ASP A 952 10.05 63.50 2.79
C ASP A 952 10.86 64.56 3.56
N ASN A 953 10.38 64.92 4.75
CA ASN A 953 11.05 65.82 5.68
C ASN A 953 11.16 65.22 7.09
N GLU A 954 11.22 63.88 7.20
CA GLU A 954 11.26 63.16 8.48
C GLU A 954 12.41 63.61 9.39
N SER A 955 13.52 64.10 8.83
CA SER A 955 14.63 64.66 9.61
C SER A 955 14.27 65.89 10.47
N ALA A 956 13.17 66.57 10.13
CA ALA A 956 12.64 67.69 10.90
C ALA A 956 11.60 67.25 11.95
N TYR A 957 11.17 65.99 11.94
CA TYR A 957 10.11 65.47 12.82
C TYR A 957 10.71 64.85 14.08
N THR A 958 9.92 64.82 15.16
CA THR A 958 10.19 63.91 16.28
C THR A 958 9.28 62.70 16.15
N ILE A 959 9.86 61.53 15.89
CA ILE A 959 9.12 60.28 15.69
C ILE A 959 9.24 59.43 16.95
N THR A 960 8.10 59.03 17.51
CA THR A 960 8.02 58.04 18.58
C THR A 960 7.12 56.89 18.15
N SER A 961 7.54 55.65 18.38
CA SER A 961 6.74 54.46 18.09
C SER A 961 6.61 53.58 19.33
N GLY A 962 5.45 52.92 19.47
CA GLY A 962 5.20 51.96 20.53
C GLY A 962 3.75 51.96 21.02
N GLY A 963 3.42 50.97 21.83
CA GLY A 963 2.03 50.71 22.23
C GLY A 963 1.22 50.02 21.13
N ASP A 964 -0.02 49.68 21.45
CA ASP A 964 -0.91 48.91 20.60
C ASP A 964 -1.88 49.84 19.87
N TRP A 965 -2.13 49.60 18.58
CA TRP A 965 -3.20 50.33 17.88
C TRP A 965 -4.58 49.92 18.44
N PRO A 966 -5.46 50.87 18.82
CA PRO A 966 -6.77 50.54 19.37
C PRO A 966 -7.59 49.66 18.41
N GLY A 967 -8.10 48.53 18.91
CA GLY A 967 -8.97 47.62 18.15
C GLY A 967 -8.25 46.51 17.35
N ARG A 968 -6.94 46.63 17.07
CA ARG A 968 -6.12 45.60 16.37
C ARG A 968 -4.81 45.25 17.12
N GLY A 969 -4.81 45.48 18.44
CA GLY A 969 -3.65 45.80 19.27
C GLY A 969 -2.44 44.86 19.31
N VAL A 970 -2.53 43.62 18.83
CA VAL A 970 -1.36 42.72 18.82
C VAL A 970 -0.50 42.85 17.56
N LEU A 971 -1.07 43.26 16.43
CA LEU A 971 -0.36 43.28 15.14
C LEU A 971 0.21 44.67 14.79
N PHE A 972 -0.42 45.73 15.29
CA PHE A 972 -0.09 47.11 14.93
C PHE A 972 0.38 47.93 16.13
N GLU A 973 1.40 48.74 15.92
CA GLU A 973 1.84 49.80 16.83
C GLU A 973 1.37 51.17 16.34
N ALA A 974 1.26 52.12 17.27
CA ALA A 974 1.05 53.52 16.93
C ALA A 974 2.40 54.22 16.70
N VAL A 975 2.54 54.91 15.58
CA VAL A 975 3.68 55.79 15.29
C VAL A 975 3.20 57.22 15.34
N THR A 976 3.80 58.01 16.24
CA THR A 976 3.49 59.42 16.47
C THR A 976 4.60 60.29 15.88
N ASN A 977 4.23 61.19 14.98
CA ASN A 977 5.12 62.17 14.36
C ASN A 977 4.75 63.55 14.87
N VAL A 978 5.69 64.22 15.53
CA VAL A 978 5.56 65.62 15.92
C VAL A 978 6.28 66.48 14.88
N ILE A 979 5.50 67.16 14.05
CA ILE A 979 5.92 67.85 12.83
C ILE A 979 5.88 69.36 13.09
N PRO A 980 6.96 70.13 12.85
CA PRO A 980 6.97 71.57 13.08
C PRO A 980 5.98 72.33 12.18
N VAL A 981 5.35 73.37 12.72
CA VAL A 981 4.58 74.34 11.92
C VAL A 981 5.50 75.49 11.51
N ASP A 982 6.26 75.27 10.43
CA ASP A 982 7.26 76.20 9.89
C ASP A 982 6.78 77.03 8.68
N VAL A 983 5.58 76.73 8.19
CA VAL A 983 4.91 77.37 7.06
C VAL A 983 3.42 77.59 7.35
N ASP A 984 2.79 78.53 6.64
CA ASP A 984 1.38 78.89 6.83
C ASP A 984 0.39 77.76 6.47
N THR A 985 0.79 76.83 5.59
CA THR A 985 -0.04 75.71 5.15
C THR A 985 0.84 74.50 4.84
N LYS A 986 0.46 73.35 5.39
CA LYS A 986 1.16 72.07 5.23
C LYS A 986 0.11 70.95 5.09
N PHE A 987 0.29 70.09 4.10
CA PHE A 987 -0.51 68.89 3.85
C PHE A 987 0.35 67.67 4.13
N LEU A 988 -0.26 66.61 4.66
CA LEU A 988 0.42 65.38 5.06
C LEU A 988 -0.20 64.18 4.34
N LYS A 989 0.64 63.24 3.92
CA LYS A 989 0.26 61.93 3.36
C LYS A 989 1.09 60.86 4.06
N LEU A 990 0.46 59.76 4.45
CA LEU A 990 1.19 58.54 4.75
C LEU A 990 1.40 57.79 3.44
N GLU A 991 2.65 57.54 3.10
CA GLU A 991 3.03 56.67 1.99
C GLU A 991 3.47 55.31 2.56
N ILE A 992 2.90 54.26 1.98
CA ILE A 992 3.30 52.87 2.22
C ILE A 992 4.05 52.41 0.96
N SER A 993 5.27 51.92 1.12
CA SER A 993 6.13 51.47 0.03
C SER A 993 6.90 50.21 0.44
N GLU A 994 7.33 49.38 -0.50
CA GLU A 994 8.35 48.34 -0.22
C GLU A 994 9.76 48.89 -0.49
#